data_AF-A0A7J4PFN5-F1
#
_entry.id   AF-A0A7J4PFN5-F1
#
_cell.length_a   1.000
_cell.length_b   1.000
_cell.length_c   1.000
_cell.angle_alpha   90.00
_cell.angle_beta   90.00
_cell.angle_gamma   90.00
#
_symmetry.space_group_name_H-M   'P 1'
#
loop_
_entity.id
_entity.type
_entity.pdbx_description
1 polymer ?
#
loop_
_entity_poly.entity_id
_entity_poly.type
_entity_poly.pdbx_seq_one_letter_code
_entity_poly.pdbx_strand_id
1 'polypeptide(L)'
;MRKSYIIPLAVVLLFCFIAHAADVVPTDIMQPGTQPGEVEKLLVVDTCNGCHGEYDLDVEPVYNWRGSMMANAGRDPIFWATLAVVEQDFDGAGNLCIRCHSPTGWLAGNAIPTDGSGLMEVDENGVECGPCHKLTNPDNSEHIGVQTEPFWANNEGDPDWITGDQVNAYYGTGMYVLWGRIHRMGLYADAKPKHAYMQSQFHRSVDFCGTCHDVSNPAVGDLAIGNGAQEGSEPVDYNGIPGAPVEDKAAFNNFPYEYGIVERTQSEYKSGLLSQTRVSDYYTLPVDLQAGAVKAVYDSAQAAGTGGNYEDGTVRYFSCQTCHEPPVTGYGANRPDTPERTDLPLHDMTGGNYWVPDAIRYLDSQNLLRLGGGLTATQRAALEDGKDRARTQLENAAVLNVTDNTLKVINTAGHKLPTGYPEGRRMWLNVKWYDETGNTLLREDGAYGPIQLQMDLDGDGKNDTVDTILDLEGTNTKIYECYPAITQEWAAQHVALNSSENMPLSFDRTTGDVKLTLGELAAKEEGSYSKTFHFVLNNKIAMDNRIPPYGMDYDEAKLRNALPKPAGQYGSPESGGVYNYWDEITLNPPEGAARAEIRLLYQPTSWEYVQFLYLANNGSVPFLAEEGDKLLDAWLNNGMAEPYVMAATTWTAPTAAPASELLVSGLETLSVDRKGNPAGPGSTFAQKDTVAIGVRIEDSTSLPISDATVFLSILDPEGKEVASLQGLTDESGQAVIMWKTSKKQGTGEYTVIVNDVLMDGYLYDSEDKVTFNIE
;
A
#
# COMPACT_ATOMS: atom_id res chain seq x y z
N MET A 1 36.30 -36.62 -34.00
CA MET A 1 36.12 -37.94 -33.32
C MET A 1 34.66 -38.05 -32.93
N ARG A 2 33.96 -39.10 -33.41
CA ARG A 2 32.54 -39.35 -33.14
C ARG A 2 32.34 -39.57 -31.64
N LYS A 3 31.57 -38.72 -30.96
CA LYS A 3 31.09 -38.98 -29.60
C LYS A 3 29.71 -39.64 -29.71
N SER A 4 29.63 -40.83 -29.12
CA SER A 4 28.44 -41.67 -29.03
C SER A 4 27.43 -41.05 -28.05
N TYR A 5 26.16 -41.03 -28.43
CA TYR A 5 25.05 -40.73 -27.55
C TYR A 5 24.81 -41.92 -26.61
N ILE A 6 24.96 -41.71 -25.31
CA ILE A 6 24.45 -42.58 -24.26
C ILE A 6 23.33 -41.80 -23.60
N ILE A 7 22.10 -42.25 -23.78
CA ILE A 7 20.91 -41.75 -23.08
C ILE A 7 20.94 -42.38 -21.68
N PRO A 8 20.99 -41.62 -20.58
CA PRO A 8 20.68 -42.19 -19.28
C PRO A 8 19.17 -42.30 -19.16
N LEU A 9 18.73 -43.49 -18.77
CA LEU A 9 17.36 -43.82 -18.43
C LEU A 9 17.00 -43.06 -17.14
N ALA A 10 16.49 -41.83 -17.25
CA ALA A 10 15.91 -41.11 -16.12
C ALA A 10 14.54 -41.74 -15.81
N VAL A 11 14.34 -42.09 -14.53
CA VAL A 11 13.12 -42.69 -14.01
C VAL A 11 11.99 -41.66 -14.15
N VAL A 12 11.09 -41.90 -15.10
CA VAL A 12 9.78 -41.25 -15.19
C VAL A 12 8.91 -41.86 -14.11
N LEU A 13 8.73 -41.14 -13.00
CA LEU A 13 7.63 -41.35 -12.05
C LEU A 13 6.69 -40.15 -12.19
N LEU A 14 5.87 -40.14 -13.25
CA LEU A 14 4.65 -39.35 -13.27
C LEU A 14 3.54 -40.28 -12.75
N PHE A 15 3.07 -40.02 -11.54
CA PHE A 15 1.98 -40.75 -10.91
C PHE A 15 0.65 -40.43 -11.59
N CYS A 16 -0.02 -41.46 -12.11
CA CYS A 16 -1.47 -41.47 -12.16
C CYS A 16 -1.96 -42.34 -11.00
N PHE A 17 -3.04 -41.85 -10.36
CA PHE A 17 -3.88 -42.44 -9.30
C PHE A 17 -3.55 -42.04 -7.85
N ILE A 18 -4.40 -41.15 -7.33
CA ILE A 18 -4.46 -40.56 -5.97
C ILE A 18 -3.24 -39.67 -5.68
N ALA A 19 -3.41 -38.35 -5.84
CA ALA A 19 -2.41 -37.37 -5.41
C ALA A 19 -2.23 -37.51 -3.89
N HIS A 20 -1.07 -38.00 -3.47
CA HIS A 20 -0.60 -37.88 -2.10
C HIS A 20 0.40 -36.73 -2.11
N ALA A 21 0.34 -35.84 -1.11
CA ALA A 21 1.27 -34.74 -1.01
C ALA A 21 2.73 -35.23 -1.02
N ALA A 22 3.62 -34.44 -1.60
CA ALA A 22 5.01 -34.85 -1.77
C ALA A 22 5.70 -35.15 -0.43
N ASP A 23 6.28 -36.35 -0.33
CA ASP A 23 7.19 -36.74 0.75
C ASP A 23 8.63 -36.24 0.50
N VAL A 24 8.89 -35.70 -0.69
CA VAL A 24 10.17 -35.13 -1.12
C VAL A 24 9.90 -33.79 -1.77
N VAL A 25 10.49 -32.73 -1.22
CA VAL A 25 10.35 -31.38 -1.77
C VAL A 25 11.00 -31.34 -3.16
N PRO A 26 10.31 -30.87 -4.22
CA PRO A 26 10.91 -30.69 -5.54
C PRO A 26 12.03 -29.65 -5.49
N THR A 27 13.10 -29.87 -6.25
CA THR A 27 14.18 -28.87 -6.37
C THR A 27 13.68 -27.55 -6.97
N ASP A 28 12.60 -27.59 -7.75
CA ASP A 28 11.91 -26.43 -8.31
C ASP A 28 11.26 -25.52 -7.25
N ILE A 29 11.10 -26.00 -6.01
CA ILE A 29 10.47 -25.29 -4.89
C ILE A 29 11.48 -24.86 -3.82
N MET A 30 12.63 -25.52 -3.76
CA MET A 30 13.66 -25.25 -2.76
C MET A 30 14.18 -23.81 -2.86
N GLN A 31 14.54 -23.23 -1.71
CA GLN A 31 15.02 -21.85 -1.61
C GLN A 31 16.32 -21.80 -0.76
N PRO A 32 17.27 -20.92 -1.09
CA PRO A 32 18.47 -20.68 -0.29
C PRO A 32 18.20 -20.21 1.14
N GLY A 33 19.23 -20.18 1.99
CA GLY A 33 19.15 -19.79 3.41
C GLY A 33 19.30 -20.98 4.36
N THR A 34 18.98 -20.78 5.63
CA THR A 34 19.04 -21.86 6.65
C THR A 34 18.04 -22.96 6.32
N GLN A 35 18.51 -24.21 6.22
CA GLN A 35 17.69 -25.37 5.91
C GLN A 35 17.21 -26.11 7.18
N PRO A 36 16.20 -26.99 7.06
CA PRO A 36 15.69 -27.75 8.19
C PRO A 36 16.79 -28.58 8.88
N GLY A 37 16.82 -28.54 10.21
CA GLY A 37 17.80 -29.28 11.02
C GLY A 37 19.21 -28.68 11.08
N GLU A 38 19.51 -27.59 10.38
CA GLU A 38 20.84 -26.95 10.43
C GLU A 38 21.08 -26.10 11.68
N VAL A 39 20.00 -25.63 12.31
CA VAL A 39 20.05 -24.90 13.59
C VAL A 39 19.35 -25.68 14.69
N GLU A 40 19.76 -25.44 15.94
CA GLU A 40 19.05 -25.97 17.10
C GLU A 40 17.57 -25.58 17.05
N LYS A 41 16.70 -26.52 17.44
CA LYS A 41 15.25 -26.31 17.50
C LYS A 41 14.93 -25.00 18.22
N LEU A 42 14.16 -24.15 17.55
CA LEU A 42 13.76 -22.85 18.07
C LEU A 42 12.82 -23.04 19.27
N LEU A 43 12.90 -22.10 20.22
CA LEU A 43 12.03 -22.11 21.39
C LEU A 43 10.64 -21.64 20.99
N VAL A 44 9.63 -22.30 21.58
CA VAL A 44 8.22 -21.93 21.40
C VAL A 44 7.84 -20.76 22.31
N VAL A 45 6.80 -20.02 21.92
CA VAL A 45 6.32 -18.80 22.59
C VAL A 45 6.14 -18.94 24.11
N ASP A 46 5.67 -20.09 24.62
CA ASP A 46 5.47 -20.30 26.06
C ASP A 46 6.75 -20.13 26.88
N THR A 47 7.90 -20.37 26.27
CA THR A 47 9.20 -20.15 26.90
C THR A 47 9.47 -18.65 27.13
N CYS A 48 8.93 -17.80 26.26
CA CYS A 48 9.06 -16.34 26.29
C CYS A 48 7.98 -15.70 27.17
N ASN A 49 6.74 -16.23 27.13
CA ASN A 49 5.54 -15.66 27.77
C ASN A 49 5.74 -15.37 29.26
N GLY A 50 6.37 -16.26 30.02
CA GLY A 50 6.56 -16.07 31.46
C GLY A 50 7.45 -14.87 31.86
N CYS A 51 8.18 -14.26 30.91
CA CYS A 51 8.95 -13.02 31.12
C CYS A 51 8.43 -11.85 30.28
N HIS A 52 7.98 -12.11 29.06
CA HIS A 52 7.64 -11.11 28.05
C HIS A 52 6.12 -10.95 27.85
N GLY A 53 5.31 -11.49 28.76
CA GLY A 53 3.87 -11.32 28.80
C GLY A 53 3.29 -11.34 30.22
N GLU A 54 1.97 -11.14 30.30
CA GLU A 54 1.13 -11.16 31.50
C GLU A 54 1.45 -10.07 32.55
N TYR A 55 2.00 -8.93 32.15
CA TYR A 55 2.29 -7.80 33.03
C TYR A 55 1.68 -6.46 32.58
N ASP A 56 1.55 -6.21 31.28
CA ASP A 56 0.98 -4.98 30.74
C ASP A 56 0.51 -5.19 29.29
N LEU A 57 -0.79 -5.46 29.09
CA LEU A 57 -1.32 -5.84 27.78
C LEU A 57 -1.19 -4.74 26.72
N ASP A 58 -1.05 -3.48 27.14
CA ASP A 58 -0.96 -2.33 26.24
C ASP A 58 0.41 -2.21 25.56
N VAL A 59 1.47 -2.80 26.16
CA VAL A 59 2.86 -2.64 25.67
C VAL A 59 3.68 -3.93 25.65
N GLU A 60 3.22 -5.00 26.30
CA GLU A 60 4.01 -6.21 26.38
C GLU A 60 4.11 -6.94 25.03
N PRO A 61 5.28 -7.52 24.69
CA PRO A 61 5.48 -8.15 23.39
C PRO A 61 4.51 -9.28 23.08
N VAL A 62 4.25 -10.18 24.04
CA VAL A 62 3.55 -11.44 23.74
C VAL A 62 2.06 -11.22 23.47
N TYR A 63 1.39 -10.32 24.18
CA TYR A 63 -0.03 -10.06 23.94
C TYR A 63 -0.26 -9.39 22.59
N ASN A 64 0.55 -8.37 22.26
CA ASN A 64 0.45 -7.65 20.99
C ASN A 64 0.79 -8.54 19.78
N TRP A 65 1.87 -9.34 19.87
CA TRP A 65 2.21 -10.35 18.86
C TRP A 65 1.06 -11.36 18.68
N ARG A 66 0.49 -11.88 19.77
CA ARG A 66 -0.58 -12.90 19.74
C ARG A 66 -1.84 -12.46 19.00
N GLY A 67 -2.11 -11.16 18.94
CA GLY A 67 -3.21 -10.58 18.16
C GLY A 67 -2.91 -10.37 16.67
N SER A 68 -1.64 -10.48 16.26
CA SER A 68 -1.23 -10.27 14.88
C SER A 68 -1.53 -11.46 13.97
N MET A 69 -1.55 -11.22 12.66
CA MET A 69 -1.62 -12.30 11.68
C MET A 69 -0.34 -13.14 11.62
N MET A 70 0.82 -12.62 12.03
CA MET A 70 2.04 -13.42 12.16
C MET A 70 1.88 -14.56 13.17
N ALA A 71 1.28 -14.27 14.34
CA ALA A 71 1.00 -15.27 15.39
C ALA A 71 -0.17 -16.21 15.09
N ASN A 72 -0.87 -15.97 13.98
CA ASN A 72 -2.03 -16.73 13.55
C ASN A 72 -1.88 -17.24 12.11
N ALA A 73 -0.69 -17.18 11.53
CA ALA A 73 -0.44 -17.60 10.16
C ALA A 73 -0.69 -19.10 9.94
N GLY A 74 -0.49 -19.92 10.98
CA GLY A 74 -0.84 -21.35 10.98
C GLY A 74 -2.33 -21.63 11.22
N ARG A 75 -3.10 -20.64 11.70
CA ARG A 75 -4.55 -20.75 11.95
C ARG A 75 -5.40 -20.15 10.83
N ASP A 76 -4.78 -19.42 9.91
CA ASP A 76 -5.46 -18.66 8.86
C ASP A 76 -6.21 -19.60 7.88
N PRO A 77 -7.55 -19.54 7.80
CA PRO A 77 -8.32 -20.40 6.91
C PRO A 77 -8.13 -20.04 5.43
N ILE A 78 -7.75 -18.80 5.10
CA ILE A 78 -7.40 -18.45 3.72
C ILE A 78 -6.13 -19.21 3.33
N PHE A 79 -5.11 -19.20 4.19
CA PHE A 79 -3.87 -19.95 3.94
C PHE A 79 -4.14 -21.42 3.65
N TRP A 80 -4.96 -22.11 4.45
CA TRP A 80 -5.24 -23.52 4.26
C TRP A 80 -6.05 -23.83 2.99
N ALA A 81 -7.02 -22.99 2.64
CA ALA A 81 -7.78 -23.12 1.41
C ALA A 81 -6.91 -22.85 0.17
N THR A 82 -6.02 -21.85 0.24
CA THR A 82 -5.03 -21.59 -0.82
C THR A 82 -4.02 -22.72 -0.93
N LEU A 83 -3.53 -23.27 0.19
CA LEU A 83 -2.61 -24.41 0.20
C LEU A 83 -3.21 -25.64 -0.50
N ALA A 84 -4.52 -25.87 -0.34
CA ALA A 84 -5.23 -26.95 -1.02
C ALA A 84 -5.13 -26.81 -2.55
N VAL A 85 -5.36 -25.60 -3.08
CA VAL A 85 -5.26 -25.30 -4.51
C VAL A 85 -3.81 -25.27 -4.99
N VAL A 86 -2.87 -24.83 -4.15
CA VAL A 86 -1.45 -24.81 -4.51
C VAL A 86 -0.87 -26.22 -4.63
N GLU A 87 -1.13 -27.09 -3.66
CA GLU A 87 -0.64 -28.47 -3.68
C GLU A 87 -1.28 -29.33 -4.77
N GLN A 88 -2.55 -29.10 -5.11
CA GLN A 88 -3.17 -29.79 -6.25
C GLN A 88 -2.61 -29.30 -7.60
N ASP A 89 -2.21 -28.03 -7.71
CA ASP A 89 -1.73 -27.41 -8.95
C ASP A 89 -0.26 -27.73 -9.21
N PHE A 90 0.55 -27.78 -8.16
CA PHE A 90 1.96 -28.16 -8.21
C PHE A 90 2.35 -28.91 -6.93
N ASP A 91 2.38 -30.25 -7.01
CA ASP A 91 2.73 -31.13 -5.89
C ASP A 91 4.10 -30.76 -5.30
N GLY A 92 4.13 -30.51 -4.00
CA GLY A 92 5.33 -30.08 -3.27
C GLY A 92 5.43 -28.57 -3.02
N ALA A 93 4.62 -27.74 -3.69
CA ALA A 93 4.72 -26.28 -3.58
C ALA A 93 4.35 -25.73 -2.19
N GLY A 94 3.54 -26.44 -1.43
CA GLY A 94 3.17 -26.09 -0.06
C GLY A 94 4.34 -26.04 0.90
N ASN A 95 5.45 -26.71 0.59
CA ASN A 95 6.68 -26.56 1.38
C ASN A 95 7.16 -25.10 1.43
N LEU A 96 7.07 -24.38 0.31
CA LEU A 96 7.40 -22.95 0.25
C LEU A 96 6.43 -22.12 1.09
N CYS A 97 5.14 -22.44 1.05
CA CYS A 97 4.12 -21.73 1.81
C CYS A 97 4.34 -21.90 3.32
N ILE A 98 4.57 -23.14 3.77
CA ILE A 98 4.81 -23.49 5.18
C ILE A 98 6.10 -22.86 5.70
N ARG A 99 7.12 -22.69 4.85
CA ARG A 99 8.37 -21.98 5.21
C ARG A 99 8.11 -20.59 5.78
N CYS A 100 7.12 -19.87 5.23
CA CYS A 100 6.76 -18.53 5.70
C CYS A 100 5.63 -18.54 6.74
N HIS A 101 4.65 -19.44 6.61
CA HIS A 101 3.48 -19.49 7.49
C HIS A 101 3.68 -20.28 8.78
N SER A 102 4.73 -21.10 8.85
CA SER A 102 5.16 -21.85 10.04
C SER A 102 6.67 -22.10 10.02
N PRO A 103 7.51 -21.05 10.05
CA PRO A 103 8.97 -21.16 9.95
C PRO A 103 9.59 -22.07 11.02
N THR A 104 9.08 -22.03 12.26
CA THR A 104 9.57 -22.92 13.34
C THR A 104 9.32 -24.39 13.00
N GLY A 105 8.12 -24.73 12.53
CA GLY A 105 7.78 -26.09 12.10
C GLY A 105 8.56 -26.51 10.86
N TRP A 106 8.71 -25.63 9.88
CA TRP A 106 9.51 -25.89 8.68
C TRP A 106 10.97 -26.20 9.01
N LEU A 107 11.61 -25.37 9.86
CA LEU A 107 12.99 -25.57 10.32
C LEU A 107 13.17 -26.85 11.14
N ALA A 108 12.10 -27.29 11.83
CA ALA A 108 12.09 -28.56 12.55
C ALA A 108 11.92 -29.79 11.61
N GLY A 109 11.64 -29.57 10.32
CA GLY A 109 11.39 -30.62 9.33
C GLY A 109 9.94 -31.09 9.27
N ASN A 110 8.99 -30.36 9.88
CA ASN A 110 7.58 -30.74 9.96
C ASN A 110 6.75 -30.30 8.74
N ALA A 111 7.38 -29.65 7.76
CA ALA A 111 6.74 -29.26 6.49
C ALA A 111 6.72 -30.40 5.44
N ILE A 112 6.98 -31.64 5.89
CA ILE A 112 6.86 -32.86 5.09
C ILE A 112 5.90 -33.80 5.83
N PRO A 113 4.82 -34.29 5.19
CA PRO A 113 4.42 -34.01 3.81
C PRO A 113 4.08 -32.52 3.53
N THR A 114 4.19 -32.09 2.28
CA THR A 114 4.11 -30.65 1.90
C THR A 114 2.71 -30.05 2.03
N ASP A 115 1.68 -30.88 2.20
CA ASP A 115 0.31 -30.45 2.56
C ASP A 115 0.17 -29.94 3.99
N GLY A 116 1.24 -29.99 4.80
CA GLY A 116 1.25 -29.52 6.17
C GLY A 116 0.74 -30.53 7.19
N SER A 117 0.40 -31.76 6.78
CA SER A 117 -0.03 -32.83 7.69
C SER A 117 1.06 -33.28 8.68
N GLY A 118 2.32 -32.92 8.43
CA GLY A 118 3.44 -33.12 9.35
C GLY A 118 3.55 -32.09 10.47
N LEU A 119 2.85 -30.95 10.39
CA LEU A 119 2.90 -29.89 11.41
C LEU A 119 2.32 -30.39 12.73
N MET A 120 2.97 -29.99 13.82
CA MET A 120 2.58 -30.36 15.18
C MET A 120 1.77 -29.25 15.85
N GLU A 121 1.11 -29.56 16.98
CA GLU A 121 0.41 -28.57 17.81
C GLU A 121 1.30 -27.36 18.16
N VAL A 122 2.60 -27.57 18.39
CA VAL A 122 3.54 -26.49 18.68
C VAL A 122 3.85 -25.56 17.50
N ASP A 123 3.43 -25.91 16.28
CA ASP A 123 3.66 -25.14 15.06
C ASP A 123 2.47 -24.22 14.71
N GLU A 124 1.41 -24.25 15.52
CA GLU A 124 0.12 -23.60 15.24
C GLU A 124 0.14 -22.08 15.19
N ASN A 125 1.08 -21.43 15.89
CA ASN A 125 1.18 -19.97 15.91
C ASN A 125 1.80 -19.42 14.62
N GLY A 126 2.40 -20.27 13.78
CA GLY A 126 3.06 -19.82 12.58
C GLY A 126 4.38 -19.07 12.85
N VAL A 127 4.37 -17.73 12.69
CA VAL A 127 5.59 -16.90 12.82
C VAL A 127 5.80 -16.50 14.29
N GLU A 128 6.69 -17.23 14.97
CA GLU A 128 6.98 -17.04 16.39
C GLU A 128 8.19 -16.13 16.69
N CYS A 129 8.43 -15.87 17.98
CA CYS A 129 9.56 -15.07 18.46
C CYS A 129 10.93 -15.63 18.02
N GLY A 130 11.06 -16.97 17.99
CA GLY A 130 12.30 -17.67 17.72
C GLY A 130 12.93 -17.28 16.38
N PRO A 131 12.23 -17.46 15.25
CA PRO A 131 12.71 -17.06 13.93
C PRO A 131 13.19 -15.60 13.87
N CYS A 132 12.38 -14.64 14.36
CA CYS A 132 12.74 -13.22 14.34
C CYS A 132 13.98 -12.93 15.21
N HIS A 133 13.99 -13.36 16.46
CA HIS A 133 15.10 -13.11 17.39
C HIS A 133 16.35 -13.97 17.14
N LYS A 134 16.34 -14.81 16.10
CA LYS A 134 17.52 -15.50 15.59
C LYS A 134 17.91 -15.07 14.18
N LEU A 135 17.16 -14.18 13.55
CA LEU A 135 17.43 -13.76 12.18
C LEU A 135 18.71 -12.92 12.09
N THR A 136 19.61 -13.31 11.20
CA THR A 136 20.81 -12.56 10.82
C THR A 136 20.62 -11.95 9.44
N ASN A 137 21.37 -10.90 9.13
CA ASN A 137 21.42 -10.39 7.76
C ASN A 137 22.03 -11.47 6.83
N PRO A 138 21.36 -11.89 5.75
CA PRO A 138 21.87 -12.93 4.85
C PRO A 138 23.23 -12.61 4.21
N ASP A 139 23.62 -11.33 4.13
CA ASP A 139 24.93 -10.89 3.62
C ASP A 139 26.10 -11.10 4.60
N ASN A 140 25.84 -11.64 5.80
CA ASN A 140 26.84 -11.86 6.87
C ASN A 140 27.55 -10.57 7.36
N SER A 141 26.99 -9.38 7.12
CA SER A 141 27.60 -8.09 7.46
C SER A 141 27.79 -7.81 8.95
N GLU A 142 26.99 -8.45 9.81
CA GLU A 142 27.03 -8.25 11.27
C GLU A 142 27.27 -9.57 12.03
N HIS A 143 26.23 -10.41 12.09
CA HIS A 143 26.28 -11.72 12.74
C HIS A 143 26.22 -12.80 11.66
N ILE A 144 27.21 -13.69 11.65
CA ILE A 144 27.28 -14.77 10.65
C ILE A 144 26.29 -15.87 11.06
N GLY A 145 25.21 -16.00 10.30
CA GLY A 145 24.22 -17.06 10.50
C GLY A 145 24.56 -18.35 9.75
N VAL A 146 23.68 -19.34 9.85
CA VAL A 146 23.86 -20.68 9.26
C VAL A 146 23.24 -20.71 7.87
N GLN A 147 24.07 -20.89 6.86
CA GLN A 147 23.71 -21.18 5.47
C GLN A 147 24.84 -22.03 4.91
N THR A 148 24.52 -23.11 4.22
CA THR A 148 25.51 -24.10 3.75
C THR A 148 25.36 -24.33 2.25
N GLU A 149 26.47 -24.65 1.57
CA GLU A 149 26.45 -24.97 0.13
C GLU A 149 25.47 -26.13 -0.16
N PRO A 150 24.57 -26.01 -1.16
CA PRO A 150 24.43 -24.91 -2.14
C PRO A 150 23.45 -23.77 -1.75
N PHE A 151 22.89 -23.76 -0.55
CA PHE A 151 21.83 -22.86 -0.07
C PHE A 151 22.32 -21.50 0.45
N TRP A 152 23.09 -20.77 -0.36
CA TRP A 152 23.53 -19.41 -0.04
C TRP A 152 22.43 -18.38 -0.30
N ALA A 153 21.97 -17.67 0.72
CA ALA A 153 21.00 -16.57 0.59
C ALA A 153 21.69 -15.23 0.27
N ASN A 154 22.76 -15.29 -0.51
CA ASN A 154 23.54 -14.16 -0.98
C ASN A 154 24.35 -14.57 -2.22
N ASN A 155 24.94 -13.59 -2.89
CA ASN A 155 25.75 -13.82 -4.09
C ASN A 155 27.14 -14.45 -3.84
N GLU A 156 27.51 -14.87 -2.62
CA GLU A 156 28.75 -15.66 -2.42
C GLU A 156 28.61 -17.08 -2.96
N GLY A 157 27.37 -17.53 -3.18
CA GLY A 157 27.08 -18.82 -3.83
C GLY A 157 27.26 -18.81 -5.35
N ASP A 158 27.42 -17.64 -5.97
CA ASP A 158 27.59 -17.49 -7.42
C ASP A 158 28.94 -18.09 -7.86
N PRO A 159 28.98 -18.98 -8.87
CA PRO A 159 30.22 -19.57 -9.37
C PRO A 159 31.23 -18.54 -9.92
N ASP A 160 30.75 -17.36 -10.34
CA ASP A 160 31.57 -16.24 -10.81
C ASP A 160 31.98 -15.27 -9.69
N TRP A 161 31.49 -15.45 -8.45
CA TRP A 161 31.87 -14.63 -7.30
C TRP A 161 33.37 -14.73 -7.01
N ILE A 162 34.03 -13.59 -6.85
CA ILE A 162 35.44 -13.52 -6.49
C ILE A 162 35.57 -12.97 -5.08
N THR A 163 36.42 -13.62 -4.27
CA THR A 163 36.73 -13.15 -2.92
C THR A 163 37.15 -11.68 -2.92
N GLY A 164 36.37 -10.83 -2.25
CA GLY A 164 36.57 -9.39 -2.16
C GLY A 164 35.47 -8.56 -2.85
N ASP A 165 34.58 -9.20 -3.61
CA ASP A 165 33.37 -8.57 -4.12
C ASP A 165 32.39 -8.21 -3.00
N GLN A 166 31.51 -7.25 -3.26
CA GLN A 166 30.46 -6.89 -2.33
C GLN A 166 29.47 -8.05 -2.20
N VAL A 167 29.26 -8.50 -0.97
CA VAL A 167 28.22 -9.50 -0.66
C VAL A 167 26.88 -8.79 -0.63
N ASN A 168 25.95 -9.25 -1.46
CA ASN A 168 24.59 -8.76 -1.53
C ASN A 168 23.64 -9.87 -1.06
N ALA A 169 22.85 -9.56 -0.03
CA ALA A 169 21.83 -10.46 0.49
C ALA A 169 20.68 -10.67 -0.49
N TYR A 170 20.13 -11.88 -0.47
CA TYR A 170 18.86 -12.21 -1.11
C TYR A 170 17.73 -12.00 -0.09
N TYR A 171 17.04 -10.87 -0.21
CA TYR A 171 15.88 -10.54 0.61
C TYR A 171 14.60 -10.96 -0.12
N GLY A 172 13.87 -11.91 0.45
CA GLY A 172 12.56 -12.32 -0.03
C GLY A 172 12.34 -13.81 0.08
N THR A 173 11.10 -14.24 -0.18
CA THR A 173 10.74 -15.65 -0.37
C THR A 173 11.19 -16.57 0.79
N GLY A 174 11.24 -16.01 2.00
CA GLY A 174 11.66 -16.74 3.20
C GLY A 174 13.11 -17.21 3.14
N MET A 175 14.00 -16.59 2.34
CA MET A 175 15.45 -16.87 2.30
C MET A 175 16.17 -16.37 3.57
N TYR A 176 15.60 -16.67 4.74
CA TYR A 176 16.16 -16.30 6.04
C TYR A 176 17.44 -17.07 6.37
N VAL A 177 18.33 -16.39 7.06
CA VAL A 177 19.55 -16.96 7.63
C VAL A 177 19.49 -16.79 9.15
N LEU A 178 19.68 -17.89 9.88
CA LEU A 178 19.49 -17.92 11.32
C LEU A 178 20.79 -18.12 12.09
N TRP A 179 20.87 -17.46 13.22
CA TRP A 179 21.92 -17.63 14.20
C TRP A 179 21.87 -19.02 14.85
N GLY A 180 22.91 -19.81 14.65
CA GLY A 180 22.99 -21.19 15.13
C GLY A 180 23.27 -21.37 16.63
N ARG A 181 23.40 -20.29 17.42
CA ARG A 181 23.76 -20.38 18.86
C ARG A 181 22.62 -19.96 19.78
N ILE A 182 22.90 -19.97 21.09
CA ILE A 182 21.92 -19.73 22.16
C ILE A 182 21.53 -18.26 22.34
N HIS A 183 22.19 -17.30 21.68
CA HIS A 183 21.88 -15.88 21.89
C HIS A 183 20.59 -15.50 21.16
N ARG A 184 19.78 -14.65 21.78
CA ARG A 184 18.65 -13.99 21.14
C ARG A 184 19.07 -12.58 20.75
N MET A 185 18.71 -12.16 19.54
CA MET A 185 19.07 -10.86 19.00
C MET A 185 17.95 -9.86 19.20
N GLY A 186 18.33 -8.59 19.33
CA GLY A 186 17.39 -7.49 19.45
C GLY A 186 18.11 -6.17 19.29
N LEU A 187 17.35 -5.09 19.26
CA LEU A 187 17.86 -3.79 18.84
C LEU A 187 18.70 -3.05 19.90
N TYR A 188 18.62 -3.43 21.19
CA TYR A 188 19.28 -2.72 22.29
C TYR A 188 20.65 -3.31 22.67
N ALA A 189 21.66 -2.45 22.83
CA ALA A 189 22.99 -2.82 23.31
C ALA A 189 23.02 -3.17 24.80
N ASP A 190 22.17 -2.52 25.58
CA ASP A 190 22.16 -2.47 27.04
C ASP A 190 20.95 -3.20 27.65
N ALA A 191 20.35 -4.12 26.90
CA ALA A 191 19.29 -5.00 27.40
C ALA A 191 19.77 -5.83 28.61
N LYS A 192 18.86 -6.11 29.56
CA LYS A 192 19.17 -6.87 30.79
C LYS A 192 18.36 -8.17 30.93
N PRO A 193 18.34 -9.06 29.91
CA PRO A 193 17.56 -10.29 29.97
C PRO A 193 18.19 -11.32 30.94
N LYS A 194 17.40 -12.33 31.33
CA LYS A 194 17.87 -13.47 32.13
C LYS A 194 18.32 -14.65 31.26
N HIS A 195 18.55 -14.42 29.97
CA HIS A 195 19.09 -15.38 29.00
C HIS A 195 20.19 -14.72 28.16
N ALA A 196 20.95 -15.51 27.41
CA ALA A 196 21.97 -14.99 26.50
C ALA A 196 21.34 -14.09 25.42
N TYR A 197 21.94 -12.94 25.15
CA TYR A 197 21.49 -11.98 24.14
C TYR A 197 22.66 -11.34 23.39
N MET A 198 22.37 -10.77 22.23
CA MET A 198 23.28 -9.90 21.48
C MET A 198 22.47 -8.75 20.86
N GLN A 199 23.08 -7.57 20.70
CA GLN A 199 22.50 -6.53 19.88
C GLN A 199 22.59 -6.92 18.41
N SER A 200 21.58 -6.55 17.61
CA SER A 200 21.63 -6.61 16.15
C SER A 200 21.17 -5.29 15.54
N GLN A 201 22.02 -4.71 14.68
CA GLN A 201 21.68 -3.57 13.84
C GLN A 201 20.74 -3.98 12.70
N PHE A 202 20.79 -5.23 12.26
CA PHE A 202 19.85 -5.75 11.27
C PHE A 202 18.38 -5.64 11.74
N HIS A 203 18.11 -5.80 13.04
CA HIS A 203 16.76 -5.61 13.60
C HIS A 203 16.25 -4.15 13.52
N ARG A 204 17.14 -3.16 13.33
CA ARG A 204 16.79 -1.76 13.04
C ARG A 204 16.79 -1.45 11.55
N SER A 205 17.25 -2.38 10.72
CA SER A 205 17.41 -2.17 9.28
C SER A 205 16.07 -2.18 8.56
N VAL A 206 15.97 -1.35 7.53
CA VAL A 206 14.86 -1.34 6.57
C VAL A 206 14.76 -2.63 5.74
N ASP A 207 15.76 -3.51 5.83
CA ASP A 207 15.84 -4.79 5.11
C ASP A 207 15.31 -5.99 5.89
N PHE A 208 15.10 -5.85 7.21
CA PHE A 208 14.73 -6.97 8.08
C PHE A 208 13.47 -7.70 7.64
N CYS A 209 12.38 -6.96 7.43
CA CYS A 209 11.10 -7.52 6.98
C CYS A 209 11.18 -8.02 5.52
N GLY A 210 12.12 -7.47 4.74
CA GLY A 210 12.36 -7.84 3.36
C GLY A 210 12.81 -9.29 3.19
N THR A 211 13.38 -9.93 4.22
CA THR A 211 13.71 -11.36 4.18
C THR A 211 12.49 -12.25 3.90
N CYS A 212 11.28 -11.78 4.25
CA CYS A 212 10.03 -12.49 4.00
C CYS A 212 9.12 -11.78 2.99
N HIS A 213 9.01 -10.44 3.06
CA HIS A 213 8.01 -9.63 2.33
C HIS A 213 8.43 -9.19 0.93
N ASP A 214 8.95 -10.14 0.14
CA ASP A 214 9.15 -10.03 -1.31
C ASP A 214 9.03 -11.45 -1.88
N VAL A 215 7.80 -11.84 -2.24
CA VAL A 215 7.47 -13.25 -2.52
C VAL A 215 7.60 -13.53 -4.00
N SER A 216 8.40 -14.56 -4.31
CA SER A 216 8.60 -15.03 -5.66
C SER A 216 8.36 -16.53 -5.76
N ASN A 217 7.64 -16.93 -6.80
CA ASN A 217 7.37 -18.31 -7.11
C ASN A 217 8.58 -18.92 -7.87
N PRO A 218 9.37 -19.81 -7.24
CA PRO A 218 10.56 -20.39 -7.87
C PRO A 218 10.22 -21.31 -9.05
N ALA A 219 9.08 -22.03 -9.00
CA ALA A 219 8.68 -22.92 -10.07
C ALA A 219 8.33 -22.12 -11.33
N VAL A 220 7.57 -21.03 -11.19
CA VAL A 220 7.31 -20.12 -12.32
C VAL A 220 8.58 -19.41 -12.75
N GLY A 221 9.42 -18.99 -11.80
CA GLY A 221 10.69 -18.33 -12.07
C GLY A 221 11.65 -19.16 -12.92
N ASP A 222 11.70 -20.47 -12.70
CA ASP A 222 12.58 -21.37 -13.45
C ASP A 222 11.90 -21.95 -14.71
N LEU A 223 10.64 -22.38 -14.60
CA LEU A 223 10.02 -23.24 -15.61
C LEU A 223 9.15 -22.48 -16.63
N ALA A 224 8.58 -21.34 -16.24
CA ALA A 224 7.64 -20.63 -17.09
C ALA A 224 8.35 -19.76 -18.13
N ILE A 225 7.73 -19.66 -19.32
CA ILE A 225 8.17 -18.71 -20.33
C ILE A 225 8.06 -17.29 -19.77
N GLY A 226 9.16 -16.53 -19.86
CA GLY A 226 9.28 -15.18 -19.31
C GLY A 226 9.52 -15.14 -17.80
N ASN A 227 9.75 -16.29 -17.15
CA ASN A 227 10.19 -16.42 -15.76
C ASN A 227 9.28 -15.73 -14.73
N GLY A 228 8.01 -15.48 -15.07
CA GLY A 228 7.10 -14.71 -14.22
C GLY A 228 7.49 -13.26 -13.98
N ALA A 229 8.39 -12.69 -14.81
CA ALA A 229 8.87 -11.31 -14.70
C ALA A 229 7.96 -10.32 -15.46
N GLN A 230 8.07 -9.03 -15.13
CA GLN A 230 7.48 -7.95 -15.91
C GLN A 230 8.23 -7.79 -17.24
N GLU A 231 7.52 -7.30 -18.24
CA GLU A 231 8.09 -7.07 -19.57
C GLU A 231 9.20 -6.00 -19.51
N GLY A 232 10.37 -6.34 -20.08
CA GLY A 232 11.53 -5.44 -20.12
C GLY A 232 12.41 -5.46 -18.87
N SER A 233 12.16 -6.37 -17.93
CA SER A 233 13.04 -6.63 -16.77
C SER A 233 14.36 -7.27 -17.20
N GLU A 234 15.33 -7.30 -16.28
CA GLU A 234 16.62 -7.93 -16.54
C GLU A 234 16.46 -9.44 -16.81
N PRO A 235 17.34 -10.04 -17.63
CA PRO A 235 17.31 -11.47 -17.88
C PRO A 235 17.51 -12.27 -16.59
N VAL A 236 16.69 -13.31 -16.41
CA VAL A 236 16.84 -14.29 -15.33
C VAL A 236 17.84 -15.35 -15.76
N ASP A 237 18.74 -15.78 -14.87
CA ASP A 237 19.56 -16.97 -15.06
C ASP A 237 18.84 -18.22 -14.55
N TYR A 238 18.53 -19.17 -15.43
CA TYR A 238 17.68 -20.32 -15.12
C TYR A 238 17.96 -21.51 -16.04
N ASN A 239 17.59 -22.72 -15.59
CA ASN A 239 17.75 -23.94 -16.36
C ASN A 239 16.47 -24.35 -17.09
N GLY A 240 15.31 -24.18 -16.44
CA GLY A 240 14.00 -24.49 -17.04
C GLY A 240 13.72 -25.98 -17.24
N ILE A 241 14.54 -26.85 -16.65
CA ILE A 241 14.34 -28.30 -16.63
C ILE A 241 13.77 -28.70 -15.26
N PRO A 242 12.53 -29.25 -15.20
CA PRO A 242 11.95 -29.75 -13.95
C PRO A 242 12.85 -30.77 -13.25
N GLY A 243 13.00 -30.64 -11.93
CA GLY A 243 13.82 -31.54 -11.12
C GLY A 243 15.35 -31.43 -11.36
N ALA A 244 15.83 -30.44 -12.11
CA ALA A 244 17.26 -30.14 -12.21
C ALA A 244 17.86 -29.79 -10.84
N PRO A 245 19.19 -29.92 -10.65
CA PRO A 245 19.86 -29.55 -9.40
C PRO A 245 19.55 -28.11 -8.99
N VAL A 246 19.52 -27.86 -7.68
CA VAL A 246 19.12 -26.55 -7.13
C VAL A 246 20.07 -25.43 -7.55
N GLU A 247 21.36 -25.73 -7.68
CA GLU A 247 22.39 -24.80 -8.13
C GLU A 247 22.14 -24.25 -9.54
N ASP A 248 21.34 -24.92 -10.37
CA ASP A 248 21.02 -24.47 -11.72
C ASP A 248 19.69 -23.69 -11.78
N LYS A 249 19.00 -23.51 -10.63
CA LYS A 249 17.65 -22.93 -10.58
C LYS A 249 17.67 -21.41 -10.47
N ALA A 250 16.62 -20.78 -10.99
CA ALA A 250 16.43 -19.32 -10.87
C ALA A 250 16.58 -18.81 -9.43
N ALA A 251 16.05 -19.53 -8.44
CA ALA A 251 16.09 -19.14 -7.04
C ALA A 251 17.49 -19.09 -6.41
N PHE A 252 18.50 -19.69 -7.04
CA PHE A 252 19.87 -19.77 -6.54
C PHE A 252 20.84 -18.85 -7.31
N ASN A 253 20.41 -18.34 -8.46
CA ASN A 253 21.26 -17.55 -9.38
C ASN A 253 20.77 -16.11 -9.59
N ASN A 254 19.67 -15.70 -8.93
CA ASN A 254 19.05 -14.38 -9.12
C ASN A 254 18.61 -13.80 -7.78
N PHE A 255 18.50 -12.48 -7.71
CA PHE A 255 17.84 -11.83 -6.58
C PHE A 255 16.35 -12.20 -6.55
N PRO A 256 15.73 -12.34 -5.36
CA PRO A 256 14.34 -12.76 -5.26
C PRO A 256 13.36 -11.89 -6.05
N TYR A 257 13.61 -10.59 -6.21
CA TYR A 257 12.73 -9.71 -6.95
C TYR A 257 12.76 -9.89 -8.48
N GLU A 258 13.73 -10.62 -9.03
CA GLU A 258 13.99 -10.70 -10.49
C GLU A 258 13.06 -11.66 -11.23
N TYR A 259 12.47 -12.63 -10.52
CA TYR A 259 11.65 -13.68 -11.12
C TYR A 259 10.33 -13.93 -10.37
N GLY A 260 9.42 -14.66 -11.00
CA GLY A 260 8.28 -15.33 -10.37
C GLY A 260 7.37 -14.43 -9.56
N ILE A 261 6.95 -13.26 -10.08
CA ILE A 261 6.27 -12.25 -9.26
C ILE A 261 5.00 -12.79 -8.61
N VAL A 262 4.95 -12.65 -7.28
CA VAL A 262 3.73 -12.86 -6.48
C VAL A 262 3.41 -11.62 -5.67
N GLU A 263 4.33 -11.22 -4.79
CA GLU A 263 4.21 -10.05 -3.93
C GLU A 263 5.50 -9.23 -4.06
N ARG A 264 5.37 -7.90 -4.11
CA ARG A 264 6.50 -6.98 -4.24
C ARG A 264 6.54 -5.92 -3.15
N THR A 265 6.04 -6.21 -1.94
CA THR A 265 5.91 -5.19 -0.88
C THR A 265 7.24 -4.55 -0.51
N GLN A 266 8.29 -5.34 -0.26
CA GLN A 266 9.63 -4.80 0.01
C GLN A 266 10.19 -4.08 -1.21
N SER A 267 9.98 -4.64 -2.40
CA SER A 267 10.45 -4.04 -3.65
C SER A 267 9.79 -2.68 -3.95
N GLU A 268 8.48 -2.55 -3.73
CA GLU A 268 7.73 -1.29 -3.78
C GLU A 268 8.29 -0.28 -2.78
N TYR A 269 8.56 -0.73 -1.54
CA TYR A 269 9.10 0.11 -0.47
C TYR A 269 10.53 0.58 -0.73
N LYS A 270 11.39 -0.29 -1.27
CA LYS A 270 12.76 0.03 -1.66
C LYS A 270 12.84 0.99 -2.85
N SER A 271 11.84 0.94 -3.72
CA SER A 271 11.71 1.88 -4.83
C SER A 271 11.31 3.29 -4.35
N GLY A 272 10.69 3.42 -3.16
CA GLY A 272 10.25 4.70 -2.60
C GLY A 272 11.30 5.44 -1.75
N LEU A 273 11.05 6.73 -1.50
CA LEU A 273 11.92 7.61 -0.71
C LEU A 273 11.65 7.56 0.80
N LEU A 274 10.49 7.08 1.25
CA LEU A 274 10.19 6.97 2.68
C LEU A 274 11.21 6.07 3.40
N SER A 275 11.62 4.98 2.76
CA SER A 275 12.64 4.06 3.28
C SER A 275 14.00 4.71 3.56
N GLN A 276 14.27 5.84 2.91
CA GLN A 276 15.52 6.60 2.99
C GLN A 276 15.35 7.89 3.82
N THR A 277 14.12 8.21 4.22
CA THR A 277 13.78 9.43 4.96
C THR A 277 13.90 9.19 6.46
N ARG A 278 14.56 10.12 7.16
CA ARG A 278 14.65 10.07 8.62
C ARG A 278 13.35 10.54 9.24
N VAL A 279 12.93 9.91 10.33
CA VAL A 279 11.75 10.36 11.08
C VAL A 279 11.91 11.79 11.59
N SER A 280 13.14 12.20 11.92
CA SER A 280 13.47 13.57 12.32
C SER A 280 13.26 14.62 11.24
N ASP A 281 13.20 14.20 9.97
CA ASP A 281 13.06 15.09 8.83
C ASP A 281 11.58 15.19 8.39
N TYR A 282 10.63 14.75 9.22
CA TYR A 282 9.19 14.77 8.95
C TYR A 282 8.67 16.08 8.32
N TYR A 283 9.07 17.24 8.84
CA TYR A 283 8.60 18.53 8.33
C TYR A 283 9.17 18.92 6.96
N THR A 284 10.12 18.15 6.41
CA THR A 284 10.59 18.34 5.02
C THR A 284 9.74 17.58 4.01
N LEU A 285 8.85 16.69 4.46
CA LEU A 285 7.93 15.97 3.58
C LEU A 285 6.85 16.90 3.01
N PRO A 286 6.30 16.59 1.82
CA PRO A 286 5.09 17.21 1.30
C PRO A 286 3.98 17.32 2.36
N VAL A 287 3.22 18.43 2.33
CA VAL A 287 2.21 18.74 3.36
C VAL A 287 1.11 17.68 3.46
N ASP A 288 0.78 17.03 2.35
CA ASP A 288 -0.19 15.94 2.27
C ASP A 288 0.33 14.61 2.85
N LEU A 289 1.66 14.44 2.90
CA LEU A 289 2.32 13.33 3.61
C LEU A 289 2.59 13.62 5.09
N GLN A 290 2.36 14.86 5.56
CA GLN A 290 2.37 15.18 6.99
C GLN A 290 1.05 14.75 7.68
N ALA A 291 0.52 13.59 7.29
CA ALA A 291 -0.72 13.00 7.75
C ALA A 291 -0.61 11.46 7.73
N GLY A 292 -1.69 10.76 8.09
CA GLY A 292 -1.77 9.30 8.02
C GLY A 292 -0.64 8.58 8.75
N ALA A 293 -0.14 7.51 8.15
CA ALA A 293 0.85 6.60 8.73
C ALA A 293 2.17 7.31 9.05
N VAL A 294 2.62 8.21 8.17
CA VAL A 294 3.83 9.03 8.39
C VAL A 294 3.68 9.89 9.64
N LYS A 295 2.52 10.53 9.83
CA LYS A 295 2.26 11.33 11.04
C LYS A 295 2.19 10.47 12.30
N ALA A 296 1.50 9.32 12.24
CA ALA A 296 1.38 8.41 13.39
C ALA A 296 2.76 7.92 13.87
N VAL A 297 3.64 7.57 12.93
CA VAL A 297 5.03 7.22 13.20
C VAL A 297 5.80 8.38 13.83
N TYR A 298 5.71 9.57 13.23
CA TYR A 298 6.40 10.74 13.76
C TYR A 298 5.98 11.01 15.20
N ASP A 299 4.66 11.10 15.45
CA ASP A 299 4.10 11.41 16.77
C ASP A 299 4.53 10.39 17.85
N SER A 300 4.53 9.10 17.53
CA SER A 300 4.96 8.05 18.47
C SER A 300 6.46 8.13 18.79
N ALA A 301 7.31 8.39 17.78
CA ALA A 301 8.75 8.50 17.97
C ALA A 301 9.18 9.72 18.80
N GLN A 302 8.32 10.74 18.95
CA GLN A 302 8.63 11.91 19.76
C GLN A 302 8.79 11.60 21.25
N ALA A 303 8.23 10.48 21.74
CA ALA A 303 8.34 10.08 23.14
C ALA A 303 9.81 9.93 23.61
N ALA A 304 10.73 9.58 22.70
CA ALA A 304 12.15 9.47 23.00
C ALA A 304 12.84 10.81 23.28
N GLY A 305 12.23 11.96 22.94
CA GLY A 305 12.81 13.29 23.15
C GLY A 305 14.04 13.59 22.29
N THR A 306 14.34 12.76 21.28
CA THR A 306 15.49 12.86 20.38
C THR A 306 15.12 13.42 19.00
N GLY A 307 13.93 14.00 18.88
CA GLY A 307 13.40 14.55 17.62
C GLY A 307 13.10 13.48 16.57
N GLY A 308 12.66 12.28 17.00
CA GLY A 308 12.26 11.18 16.11
C GLY A 308 13.28 10.03 16.02
N ASN A 309 14.48 10.19 16.57
CA ASN A 309 15.51 9.14 16.61
C ASN A 309 15.22 8.10 17.71
N TYR A 310 16.01 7.02 17.77
CA TYR A 310 15.97 6.08 18.90
C TYR A 310 16.40 6.77 20.21
N GLU A 311 16.04 6.18 21.36
CA GLU A 311 16.38 6.68 22.70
C GLU A 311 17.92 6.82 22.87
N ASP A 312 18.68 5.91 22.26
CA ASP A 312 20.15 5.92 22.28
C ASP A 312 20.79 6.93 21.30
N GLY A 313 19.99 7.72 20.59
CA GLY A 313 20.42 8.71 19.62
C GLY A 313 20.72 8.16 18.21
N THR A 314 20.56 6.85 17.99
CA THR A 314 20.69 6.26 16.65
C THR A 314 19.61 6.80 15.72
N VAL A 315 19.98 7.05 14.45
CA VAL A 315 19.03 7.55 13.44
C VAL A 315 17.91 6.55 13.21
N ARG A 316 16.65 7.03 13.21
CA ARG A 316 15.47 6.25 12.84
C ARG A 316 14.96 6.67 11.46
N TYR A 317 14.72 5.69 10.60
CA TYR A 317 14.12 5.87 9.29
C TYR A 317 12.64 5.45 9.33
N PHE A 318 11.83 5.87 8.35
CA PHE A 318 10.48 5.31 8.17
C PHE A 318 10.56 3.86 7.65
N SER A 319 10.97 2.94 8.53
CA SER A 319 11.10 1.51 8.25
C SER A 319 9.80 0.73 8.42
N CYS A 320 9.73 -0.49 7.86
CA CYS A 320 8.62 -1.42 8.11
C CYS A 320 8.36 -1.56 9.61
N GLN A 321 9.40 -1.79 10.43
CA GLN A 321 9.28 -1.89 11.88
C GLN A 321 8.86 -0.57 12.51
N THR A 322 9.27 0.57 11.96
CA THR A 322 8.84 1.86 12.51
C THR A 322 7.34 2.09 12.31
N CYS A 323 6.78 1.65 11.18
CA CYS A 323 5.35 1.74 10.87
C CYS A 323 4.50 0.63 11.52
N HIS A 324 5.02 -0.60 11.58
CA HIS A 324 4.32 -1.80 12.04
C HIS A 324 4.74 -2.28 13.43
N GLU A 325 5.74 -1.67 14.06
CA GLU A 325 6.08 -1.87 15.47
C GLU A 325 6.35 -0.50 16.10
N PRO A 326 5.33 0.39 16.11
CA PRO A 326 5.53 1.78 16.53
C PRO A 326 6.14 1.83 17.94
N PRO A 327 7.07 2.78 18.18
CA PRO A 327 7.72 2.90 19.48
C PRO A 327 6.70 3.30 20.55
N VAL A 328 6.71 2.57 21.66
CA VAL A 328 5.90 2.85 22.86
C VAL A 328 6.79 3.03 24.08
N THR A 329 6.23 3.66 25.13
CA THR A 329 6.90 3.73 26.43
C THR A 329 6.52 2.55 27.29
N GLY A 330 7.48 1.75 27.72
CA GLY A 330 7.20 0.59 28.56
C GLY A 330 8.42 -0.28 28.88
N TYR A 331 8.15 -1.39 29.57
CA TYR A 331 9.16 -2.41 29.88
C TYR A 331 9.04 -3.56 28.89
N GLY A 332 10.16 -4.08 28.40
CA GLY A 332 10.17 -5.24 27.50
C GLY A 332 10.03 -6.60 28.19
N ALA A 333 10.06 -6.65 29.53
CA ALA A 333 9.91 -7.88 30.32
C ALA A 333 9.60 -7.61 31.80
N ASN A 334 8.86 -8.51 32.45
CA ASN A 334 8.49 -8.48 33.88
C ASN A 334 9.61 -8.93 34.85
N ARG A 335 10.85 -8.50 34.61
CA ARG A 335 12.03 -8.91 35.39
C ARG A 335 12.66 -7.75 36.14
N PRO A 336 13.24 -8.00 37.34
CA PRO A 336 14.02 -7.00 38.03
C PRO A 336 15.16 -6.49 37.14
N ASP A 337 15.38 -5.17 37.20
CA ASP A 337 16.38 -4.43 36.44
C ASP A 337 16.09 -4.25 34.93
N THR A 338 14.95 -4.73 34.41
CA THR A 338 14.52 -4.39 33.04
C THR A 338 14.40 -2.86 32.93
N PRO A 339 15.10 -2.21 31.99
CA PRO A 339 14.96 -0.78 31.78
C PRO A 339 13.58 -0.46 31.18
N GLU A 340 12.97 0.62 31.64
CA GLU A 340 11.90 1.29 30.92
C GLU A 340 12.49 1.94 29.68
N ARG A 341 11.81 1.83 28.56
CA ARG A 341 12.20 2.41 27.26
C ARG A 341 11.11 3.35 26.81
N THR A 342 11.47 4.47 26.22
CA THR A 342 10.53 5.36 25.52
C THR A 342 10.32 4.97 24.05
N ASP A 343 11.02 3.95 23.59
CA ASP A 343 11.07 3.52 22.20
C ASP A 343 10.95 2.00 22.00
N LEU A 344 10.29 1.32 22.95
CA LEU A 344 10.04 -0.13 22.89
C LEU A 344 9.17 -0.46 21.67
N PRO A 345 9.54 -1.41 20.79
CA PRO A 345 8.67 -1.83 19.71
C PRO A 345 7.43 -2.58 20.24
N LEU A 346 6.24 -2.13 19.84
CA LEU A 346 4.95 -2.69 20.30
C LEU A 346 4.68 -4.14 19.85
N HIS A 347 5.49 -4.71 18.94
CA HIS A 347 5.24 -6.02 18.32
C HIS A 347 3.84 -6.12 17.67
N ASP A 348 3.42 -5.05 16.99
CA ASP A 348 2.11 -4.92 16.35
C ASP A 348 2.13 -5.31 14.85
N MET A 349 2.42 -6.57 14.55
CA MET A 349 2.49 -7.05 13.16
C MET A 349 1.10 -7.38 12.54
N THR A 350 0.06 -6.62 12.89
CA THR A 350 -1.34 -6.91 12.53
C THR A 350 -1.65 -6.68 11.05
N GLY A 351 -0.97 -5.73 10.40
CA GLY A 351 -1.21 -5.38 9.00
C GLY A 351 -2.62 -4.83 8.77
N GLY A 352 -3.20 -5.09 7.59
CA GLY A 352 -4.54 -4.58 7.22
C GLY A 352 -5.69 -5.59 7.36
N ASN A 353 -5.43 -6.80 7.89
CA ASN A 353 -6.45 -7.86 7.90
C ASN A 353 -7.28 -7.84 9.20
N TYR A 354 -8.43 -7.17 9.15
CA TYR A 354 -9.37 -7.08 10.27
C TYR A 354 -10.42 -8.20 10.30
N TRP A 355 -10.49 -9.05 9.26
CA TRP A 355 -11.57 -10.04 9.12
C TRP A 355 -11.16 -11.46 9.49
N VAL A 356 -9.95 -11.89 9.08
CA VAL A 356 -9.48 -13.25 9.40
C VAL A 356 -9.51 -13.58 10.90
N PRO A 357 -9.25 -12.65 11.84
CA PRO A 357 -9.48 -12.90 13.26
C PRO A 357 -10.88 -13.42 13.61
N ASP A 358 -11.94 -12.90 12.97
CA ASP A 358 -13.32 -13.38 13.18
C ASP A 358 -13.49 -14.80 12.60
N ALA A 359 -12.97 -15.04 11.40
CA ALA A 359 -13.02 -16.35 10.76
C ALA A 359 -12.32 -17.43 11.61
N ILE A 360 -11.15 -17.11 12.17
CA ILE A 360 -10.41 -18.00 13.09
C ILE A 360 -11.26 -18.30 14.33
N ARG A 361 -11.84 -17.28 14.97
CA ARG A 361 -12.66 -17.45 16.18
C ARG A 361 -13.92 -18.27 15.90
N TYR A 362 -14.54 -18.09 14.74
CA TYR A 362 -15.69 -18.88 14.33
C TYR A 362 -15.31 -20.34 14.13
N LEU A 363 -14.29 -20.63 13.31
CA LEU A 363 -13.85 -22.01 13.06
C LEU A 363 -13.37 -22.70 14.34
N ASP A 364 -12.74 -21.97 15.26
CA ASP A 364 -12.40 -22.47 16.60
C ASP A 364 -13.65 -22.91 17.36
N SER A 365 -14.70 -22.08 17.36
CA SER A 365 -15.98 -22.38 18.02
C SER A 365 -16.72 -23.59 17.43
N GLN A 366 -16.50 -23.86 16.14
CA GLN A 366 -17.06 -25.03 15.43
C GLN A 366 -16.15 -26.26 15.51
N ASN A 367 -14.95 -26.14 16.12
CA ASN A 367 -13.92 -27.19 16.11
C ASN A 367 -13.51 -27.58 14.67
N LEU A 368 -13.41 -26.59 13.79
CA LEU A 368 -13.09 -26.74 12.36
C LEU A 368 -11.73 -26.17 11.97
N LEU A 369 -11.03 -25.46 12.86
CA LEU A 369 -9.67 -25.00 12.60
C LEU A 369 -8.76 -26.18 12.20
N ARG A 370 -8.04 -26.01 11.09
CA ARG A 370 -7.09 -27.01 10.60
C ARG A 370 -5.93 -27.23 11.57
N LEU A 371 -5.44 -26.15 12.16
CA LEU A 371 -4.37 -26.14 13.15
C LEU A 371 -4.67 -25.06 14.19
N GLY A 372 -4.30 -25.28 15.45
CA GLY A 372 -4.41 -24.26 16.49
C GLY A 372 -5.78 -24.03 17.13
N GLY A 373 -6.63 -25.06 17.14
CA GLY A 373 -7.92 -25.02 17.84
C GLY A 373 -7.80 -25.05 19.37
N GLY A 374 -8.87 -24.65 20.06
CA GLY A 374 -8.91 -24.54 21.51
C GLY A 374 -8.39 -23.21 22.04
N LEU A 375 -8.68 -22.10 21.35
CA LEU A 375 -8.15 -20.79 21.73
C LEU A 375 -8.49 -20.45 23.20
N THR A 376 -7.53 -19.89 23.91
CA THR A 376 -7.72 -19.37 25.26
C THR A 376 -8.53 -18.07 25.25
N ALA A 377 -9.04 -17.66 26.41
CA ALA A 377 -9.70 -16.36 26.54
C ALA A 377 -8.76 -15.20 26.17
N THR A 378 -7.48 -15.30 26.53
CA THR A 378 -6.45 -14.30 26.21
C THR A 378 -6.13 -14.26 24.72
N GLN A 379 -6.05 -15.40 24.03
CA GLN A 379 -5.86 -15.43 22.57
C GLN A 379 -7.04 -14.79 21.84
N ARG A 380 -8.28 -15.09 22.26
CA ARG A 380 -9.47 -14.45 21.69
C ARG A 380 -9.49 -12.94 21.92
N ALA A 381 -9.11 -12.47 23.10
CA ALA A 381 -9.02 -11.04 23.38
C ALA A 381 -7.94 -10.36 22.53
N ALA A 382 -6.76 -10.99 22.41
CA ALA A 382 -5.67 -10.46 21.60
C ALA A 382 -6.04 -10.37 20.11
N LEU A 383 -6.77 -11.35 19.56
CA LEU A 383 -7.29 -11.32 18.19
C LEU A 383 -8.25 -10.14 17.95
N GLU A 384 -9.12 -9.82 18.91
CA GLU A 384 -10.00 -8.65 18.81
C GLU A 384 -9.23 -7.33 18.85
N ASP A 385 -8.29 -7.20 19.78
CA ASP A 385 -7.47 -6.00 19.87
C ASP A 385 -6.58 -5.84 18.61
N GLY A 386 -6.08 -6.95 18.06
CA GLY A 386 -5.32 -6.97 16.81
C GLY A 386 -6.14 -6.55 15.60
N LYS A 387 -7.42 -6.94 15.56
CA LYS A 387 -8.38 -6.50 14.54
C LYS A 387 -8.63 -4.99 14.60
N ASP A 388 -8.72 -4.41 15.80
CA ASP A 388 -8.86 -2.96 15.96
C ASP A 388 -7.59 -2.21 15.53
N ARG A 389 -6.40 -2.73 15.88
CA ARG A 389 -5.13 -2.17 15.37
C ARG A 389 -5.02 -2.25 13.85
N ALA A 390 -5.48 -3.34 13.23
CA ALA A 390 -5.51 -3.47 11.77
C ALA A 390 -6.41 -2.40 11.11
N ARG A 391 -7.54 -2.05 11.72
CA ARG A 391 -8.41 -0.95 11.27
C ARG A 391 -7.71 0.41 11.39
N THR A 392 -7.06 0.69 12.51
CA THR A 392 -6.27 1.91 12.67
C THR A 392 -5.15 2.02 11.63
N GLN A 393 -4.48 0.91 11.29
CA GLN A 393 -3.48 0.89 10.21
C GLN A 393 -4.11 1.25 8.84
N LEU A 394 -5.32 0.76 8.56
CA LEU A 394 -6.05 1.12 7.33
C LEU A 394 -6.46 2.60 7.30
N GLU A 395 -6.91 3.16 8.42
CA GLU A 395 -7.25 4.60 8.53
C GLU A 395 -6.04 5.49 8.29
N ASN A 396 -4.89 5.04 8.77
CA ASN A 396 -3.64 5.76 8.59
C ASN A 396 -3.07 5.62 7.19
N ALA A 397 -3.47 4.63 6.38
CA ALA A 397 -2.79 4.35 5.11
C ALA A 397 -3.09 5.37 3.99
N ALA A 398 -4.23 6.06 4.05
CA ALA A 398 -4.70 6.91 2.96
C ALA A 398 -5.25 8.26 3.42
N VAL A 399 -5.09 9.29 2.58
CA VAL A 399 -5.72 10.61 2.77
C VAL A 399 -6.50 10.98 1.51
N LEU A 400 -7.70 11.55 1.70
CA LEU A 400 -8.52 12.05 0.59
C LEU A 400 -8.52 13.58 0.56
N ASN A 401 -8.33 14.15 -0.62
CA ASN A 401 -8.46 15.59 -0.85
C ASN A 401 -9.39 15.84 -2.04
N VAL A 402 -10.37 16.73 -1.87
CA VAL A 402 -11.28 17.14 -2.96
C VAL A 402 -11.07 18.62 -3.24
N THR A 403 -10.80 18.95 -4.50
CA THR A 403 -10.75 20.31 -5.01
C THR A 403 -11.55 20.36 -6.31
N ASP A 404 -12.58 21.21 -6.36
CA ASP A 404 -13.58 21.22 -7.43
C ASP A 404 -14.13 19.80 -7.70
N ASN A 405 -14.08 19.35 -8.96
CA ASN A 405 -14.46 18.00 -9.35
C ASN A 405 -13.26 17.05 -9.42
N THR A 406 -12.18 17.31 -8.66
CA THR A 406 -11.00 16.43 -8.61
C THR A 406 -10.86 15.85 -7.21
N LEU A 407 -10.88 14.51 -7.13
CA LEU A 407 -10.54 13.77 -5.92
C LEU A 407 -9.09 13.26 -6.06
N LYS A 408 -8.26 13.56 -5.07
CA LYS A 408 -6.97 12.91 -4.88
C LYS A 408 -7.08 11.84 -3.80
N VAL A 409 -6.65 10.63 -4.14
CA VAL A 409 -6.42 9.53 -3.19
C VAL A 409 -4.92 9.44 -2.95
N ILE A 410 -4.47 9.89 -1.79
CA ILE A 410 -3.04 10.02 -1.45
C ILE A 410 -2.60 8.80 -0.65
N ASN A 411 -1.55 8.13 -1.12
CA ASN A 411 -0.90 7.05 -0.40
C ASN A 411 0.08 7.62 0.64
N THR A 412 -0.14 7.30 1.91
CA THR A 412 0.77 7.67 3.01
C THR A 412 1.55 6.47 3.55
N ALA A 413 1.34 5.28 2.98
CA ALA A 413 2.13 4.09 3.27
C ALA A 413 3.48 4.10 2.51
N GLY A 414 4.43 3.29 3.00
CA GLY A 414 5.77 3.17 2.43
C GLY A 414 5.87 2.33 1.16
N HIS A 415 4.82 1.60 0.80
CA HIS A 415 4.72 0.67 -0.34
C HIS A 415 3.45 0.99 -1.15
N LYS A 416 3.08 0.19 -2.16
CA LYS A 416 1.82 0.45 -2.89
C LYS A 416 0.61 0.38 -1.96
N LEU A 417 -0.46 1.08 -2.32
CA LEU A 417 -1.72 1.09 -1.58
C LEU A 417 -2.87 0.52 -2.41
N PRO A 418 -3.48 -0.61 -1.98
CA PRO A 418 -2.96 -1.56 -0.98
C PRO A 418 -1.68 -2.30 -1.45
N THR A 419 -1.03 -3.10 -0.59
CA THR A 419 0.11 -3.98 -0.93
C THR A 419 -0.15 -5.44 -0.49
N GLY A 420 0.86 -6.31 -0.67
CA GLY A 420 0.90 -7.70 -0.22
C GLY A 420 0.40 -8.70 -1.27
N TYR A 421 0.29 -9.99 -0.90
CA TYR A 421 -0.51 -11.03 -1.57
C TYR A 421 -1.70 -10.44 -2.37
N PRO A 422 -1.68 -10.55 -3.70
CA PRO A 422 -2.54 -9.74 -4.56
C PRO A 422 -3.98 -10.26 -4.67
N GLU A 423 -4.20 -11.56 -4.48
CA GLU A 423 -5.50 -12.16 -4.78
C GLU A 423 -6.53 -11.90 -3.68
N GLY A 424 -7.76 -11.62 -4.09
CA GLY A 424 -8.90 -11.39 -3.19
C GLY A 424 -8.91 -10.05 -2.45
N ARG A 425 -7.82 -9.27 -2.45
CA ARG A 425 -7.76 -7.95 -1.81
C ARG A 425 -8.10 -6.82 -2.78
N ARG A 426 -8.95 -5.90 -2.33
CA ARG A 426 -9.30 -4.71 -3.13
C ARG A 426 -9.58 -3.50 -2.26
N MET A 427 -9.28 -2.34 -2.82
CA MET A 427 -9.68 -1.03 -2.32
C MET A 427 -10.50 -0.32 -3.40
N TRP A 428 -11.55 0.42 -3.08
CA TRP A 428 -12.34 1.12 -4.10
C TRP A 428 -13.04 2.36 -3.54
N LEU A 429 -13.55 3.20 -4.44
CA LEU A 429 -14.36 4.35 -4.06
C LEU A 429 -15.85 4.01 -4.09
N ASN A 430 -16.52 4.29 -2.98
CA ASN A 430 -17.98 4.38 -2.92
C ASN A 430 -18.37 5.86 -2.87
N VAL A 431 -19.17 6.32 -3.84
CA VAL A 431 -19.58 7.73 -3.93
C VAL A 431 -21.10 7.81 -3.98
N LYS A 432 -21.69 8.46 -2.98
CA LYS A 432 -23.15 8.68 -2.90
C LYS A 432 -23.45 10.15 -3.20
N TRP A 433 -24.17 10.39 -4.29
CA TRP A 433 -24.52 11.72 -4.78
C TRP A 433 -25.90 12.14 -4.29
N TYR A 434 -26.02 13.36 -3.79
CA TYR A 434 -27.25 13.91 -3.21
C TYR A 434 -27.65 15.24 -3.86
N ASP A 435 -28.95 15.52 -3.86
CA ASP A 435 -29.51 16.81 -4.27
C ASP A 435 -29.14 17.97 -3.32
N GLU A 436 -29.54 19.20 -3.65
CA GLU A 436 -29.33 20.41 -2.83
C GLU A 436 -29.87 20.28 -1.39
N THR A 437 -30.89 19.46 -1.18
CA THR A 437 -31.46 19.27 0.16
C THR A 437 -30.65 18.29 1.01
N GLY A 438 -29.79 17.48 0.37
CA GLY A 438 -29.07 16.38 0.99
C GLY A 438 -29.93 15.16 1.32
N ASN A 439 -31.21 15.13 0.94
CA ASN A 439 -32.15 14.07 1.34
C ASN A 439 -32.44 13.04 0.25
N THR A 440 -32.19 13.35 -1.02
CA THR A 440 -32.42 12.42 -2.13
C THR A 440 -31.11 11.88 -2.66
N LEU A 441 -30.91 10.55 -2.60
CA LEU A 441 -29.81 9.87 -3.28
C LEU A 441 -30.09 9.83 -4.79
N LEU A 442 -29.23 10.48 -5.57
CA LEU A 442 -29.33 10.56 -7.02
C LEU A 442 -28.61 9.42 -7.73
N ARG A 443 -27.44 9.03 -7.22
CA ARG A 443 -26.60 7.95 -7.76
C ARG A 443 -25.66 7.42 -6.68
N GLU A 444 -25.36 6.13 -6.71
CA GLU A 444 -24.30 5.51 -5.92
C GLU A 444 -23.31 4.83 -6.87
N ASP A 445 -22.06 5.27 -6.85
CA ASP A 445 -20.96 4.66 -7.61
C ASP A 445 -20.19 3.69 -6.70
N GLY A 446 -19.73 2.55 -7.24
CA GLY A 446 -19.01 1.53 -6.45
C GLY A 446 -19.85 0.94 -5.31
N ALA A 447 -21.14 0.69 -5.56
CA ALA A 447 -22.07 0.15 -4.57
C ALA A 447 -21.64 -1.24 -4.08
N TYR A 448 -21.73 -1.43 -2.76
CA TYR A 448 -21.55 -2.72 -2.09
C TYR A 448 -22.87 -3.19 -1.52
N GLY A 449 -23.21 -4.46 -1.70
CA GLY A 449 -24.43 -5.05 -1.17
C GLY A 449 -24.77 -6.40 -1.79
N PRO A 450 -26.01 -6.86 -1.62
CA PRO A 450 -26.39 -8.22 -1.95
C PRO A 450 -26.50 -8.46 -3.44
N ILE A 451 -25.89 -9.54 -3.92
CA ILE A 451 -26.21 -10.15 -5.22
C ILE A 451 -26.88 -11.49 -5.00
N GLN A 452 -27.92 -11.78 -5.80
CA GLN A 452 -28.56 -13.09 -5.81
C GLN A 452 -27.71 -14.06 -6.65
N LEU A 453 -27.33 -15.18 -6.05
CA LEU A 453 -26.62 -16.25 -6.74
C LEU A 453 -27.59 -17.23 -7.41
N GLN A 454 -27.04 -18.07 -8.28
CA GLN A 454 -27.68 -19.28 -8.80
C GLN A 454 -27.00 -20.54 -8.22
N MET A 455 -26.56 -20.43 -6.97
CA MET A 455 -25.81 -21.45 -6.24
C MET A 455 -26.47 -21.66 -4.88
N ASP A 456 -26.55 -22.91 -4.46
CA ASP A 456 -26.93 -23.35 -3.11
C ASP A 456 -25.61 -23.66 -2.37
N LEU A 457 -25.14 -22.66 -1.62
CA LEU A 457 -23.86 -22.67 -0.91
C LEU A 457 -23.95 -23.37 0.44
N ASP A 458 -25.12 -23.36 1.09
CA ASP A 458 -25.33 -23.99 2.41
C ASP A 458 -26.02 -25.38 2.34
N GLY A 459 -26.46 -25.79 1.15
CA GLY A 459 -27.08 -27.08 0.89
C GLY A 459 -28.55 -27.15 1.34
N ASP A 460 -29.21 -26.02 1.60
CA ASP A 460 -30.61 -25.98 2.04
C ASP A 460 -31.64 -26.15 0.90
N GLY A 461 -31.15 -26.27 -0.34
CA GLY A 461 -31.94 -26.42 -1.56
C GLY A 461 -32.43 -25.09 -2.15
N LYS A 462 -31.91 -23.94 -1.71
CA LYS A 462 -32.23 -22.61 -2.25
C LYS A 462 -30.98 -21.88 -2.71
N ASN A 463 -31.20 -20.89 -3.59
CA ASN A 463 -30.11 -20.05 -4.03
C ASN A 463 -29.77 -18.98 -2.99
N ASP A 464 -28.48 -18.80 -2.72
CA ASP A 464 -27.99 -17.85 -1.74
C ASP A 464 -27.84 -16.43 -2.25
N THR A 465 -27.62 -15.52 -1.30
CA THR A 465 -27.27 -14.13 -1.55
C THR A 465 -25.96 -13.82 -0.82
N VAL A 466 -25.08 -13.09 -1.49
CA VAL A 466 -23.78 -12.71 -0.92
C VAL A 466 -23.55 -11.21 -1.08
N ASP A 467 -22.92 -10.58 -0.09
CA ASP A 467 -22.60 -9.16 -0.13
C ASP A 467 -21.25 -8.90 -0.82
N THR A 468 -21.27 -8.12 -1.90
CA THR A 468 -20.09 -7.83 -2.73
C THR A 468 -20.26 -6.52 -3.49
N ILE A 469 -19.24 -6.10 -4.24
CA ILE A 469 -19.36 -4.98 -5.18
C ILE A 469 -20.36 -5.37 -6.28
N LEU A 470 -21.42 -4.59 -6.42
CA LEU A 470 -22.55 -4.92 -7.31
C LEU A 470 -22.14 -4.88 -8.79
N ASP A 471 -21.36 -3.87 -9.18
CA ASP A 471 -20.91 -3.68 -10.55
C ASP A 471 -19.38 -3.45 -10.62
N LEU A 472 -18.66 -4.53 -10.94
CA LEU A 472 -17.19 -4.54 -11.07
C LEU A 472 -16.70 -3.82 -12.34
N GLU A 473 -17.55 -3.67 -13.35
CA GLU A 473 -17.21 -3.08 -14.65
C GLU A 473 -17.90 -1.73 -14.88
N GLY A 474 -18.56 -1.21 -13.84
CA GLY A 474 -19.31 0.04 -13.90
C GLY A 474 -18.44 1.21 -14.31
N THR A 475 -18.97 2.09 -15.17
CA THR A 475 -18.21 3.22 -15.74
C THR A 475 -17.69 4.20 -14.69
N ASN A 476 -18.31 4.23 -13.50
CA ASN A 476 -17.94 5.09 -12.39
C ASN A 476 -17.32 4.29 -11.22
N THR A 477 -17.14 2.98 -11.38
CA THR A 477 -16.53 2.13 -10.36
C THR A 477 -15.01 2.21 -10.50
N LYS A 478 -14.33 2.71 -9.46
CA LYS A 478 -12.86 2.77 -9.40
C LYS A 478 -12.34 1.82 -8.34
N ILE A 479 -11.77 0.70 -8.78
CA ILE A 479 -11.16 -0.34 -7.94
C ILE A 479 -9.64 -0.32 -8.09
N TYR A 480 -8.94 -0.47 -6.99
CA TYR A 480 -7.49 -0.62 -6.85
C TYR A 480 -7.18 -2.07 -6.43
N GLU A 481 -6.50 -2.81 -7.29
CA GLU A 481 -6.20 -4.23 -7.14
C GLU A 481 -5.07 -4.67 -8.09
N CYS A 482 -4.54 -5.86 -7.83
CA CYS A 482 -3.55 -6.51 -8.68
C CYS A 482 -4.14 -7.81 -9.23
N TYR A 483 -4.01 -8.02 -10.54
CA TYR A 483 -4.43 -9.25 -11.22
C TYR A 483 -3.23 -9.98 -11.81
N PRO A 484 -2.77 -11.04 -11.14
CA PRO A 484 -1.97 -12.06 -11.76
C PRO A 484 -2.75 -12.80 -12.86
N ALA A 485 -2.02 -13.44 -13.77
CA ALA A 485 -2.55 -14.15 -14.91
C ALA A 485 -1.62 -15.29 -15.33
N ILE A 486 -2.21 -16.28 -16.00
CA ILE A 486 -1.49 -17.31 -16.75
C ILE A 486 -1.54 -16.96 -18.24
N THR A 487 -0.40 -17.09 -18.93
CA THR A 487 -0.32 -16.89 -20.38
C THR A 487 -0.72 -18.14 -21.14
N GLN A 488 -1.10 -17.96 -22.41
CA GLN A 488 -1.48 -19.06 -23.30
C GLN A 488 -0.32 -20.04 -23.49
N GLU A 489 0.91 -19.56 -23.64
CA GLU A 489 2.07 -20.41 -23.88
C GLU A 489 2.37 -21.28 -22.66
N TRP A 490 2.21 -20.70 -21.46
CA TRP A 490 2.37 -21.43 -20.22
C TRP A 490 1.26 -22.46 -20.00
N ALA A 491 0.01 -22.11 -20.32
CA ALA A 491 -1.10 -23.07 -20.31
C ALA A 491 -0.87 -24.22 -21.30
N ALA A 492 -0.38 -23.95 -22.51
CA ALA A 492 -0.05 -24.97 -23.50
C ALA A 492 1.08 -25.89 -23.03
N GLN A 493 2.09 -25.35 -22.34
CA GLN A 493 3.16 -26.14 -21.73
C GLN A 493 2.61 -27.08 -20.64
N HIS A 494 1.74 -26.59 -19.76
CA HIS A 494 1.07 -27.43 -18.75
C HIS A 494 0.27 -28.58 -19.37
N VAL A 495 -0.55 -28.29 -20.39
CA VAL A 495 -1.30 -29.32 -21.11
C VAL A 495 -0.36 -30.35 -21.75
N ALA A 496 0.74 -29.91 -22.35
CA ALA A 496 1.76 -30.79 -22.92
C ALA A 496 2.47 -31.67 -21.86
N LEU A 497 2.52 -31.20 -20.61
CA LEU A 497 3.04 -31.93 -19.45
C LEU A 497 1.98 -32.77 -18.73
N ASN A 498 0.79 -32.94 -19.32
CA ASN A 498 -0.35 -33.74 -18.85
C ASN A 498 -1.15 -33.13 -17.68
N SER A 499 -1.08 -31.82 -17.46
CA SER A 499 -2.08 -31.12 -16.63
C SER A 499 -3.47 -31.27 -17.26
N SER A 500 -4.52 -31.33 -16.44
CA SER A 500 -5.89 -31.50 -16.91
C SER A 500 -6.33 -30.33 -17.79
N GLU A 501 -6.66 -30.60 -19.06
CA GLU A 501 -7.26 -29.60 -19.97
C GLU A 501 -8.56 -29.00 -19.40
N ASN A 502 -9.28 -29.76 -18.56
CA ASN A 502 -10.55 -29.33 -17.97
C ASN A 502 -10.37 -28.55 -16.65
N MET A 503 -9.13 -28.28 -16.20
CA MET A 503 -8.88 -27.47 -15.01
C MET A 503 -9.55 -26.10 -15.18
N PRO A 504 -10.54 -25.74 -14.35
CA PRO A 504 -11.14 -24.41 -14.39
C PRO A 504 -10.11 -23.35 -14.05
N LEU A 505 -10.06 -22.25 -14.81
CA LEU A 505 -9.20 -21.10 -14.52
C LEU A 505 -9.97 -19.92 -13.91
N SER A 506 -11.28 -19.89 -14.11
CA SER A 506 -12.18 -18.85 -13.60
C SER A 506 -13.63 -19.33 -13.61
N PHE A 507 -14.45 -18.69 -12.77
CA PHE A 507 -15.86 -19.01 -12.59
C PHE A 507 -16.74 -17.78 -12.81
N ASP A 508 -18.00 -18.00 -13.19
CA ASP A 508 -19.00 -16.96 -13.13
C ASP A 508 -19.37 -16.65 -11.67
N ARG A 509 -19.31 -15.36 -11.30
CA ARG A 509 -19.54 -14.93 -9.92
C ARG A 509 -20.97 -15.15 -9.43
N THR A 510 -21.93 -15.41 -10.32
CA THR A 510 -23.34 -15.64 -9.95
C THR A 510 -23.75 -17.10 -10.09
N THR A 511 -23.32 -17.79 -11.16
CA THR A 511 -23.73 -19.18 -11.41
C THR A 511 -22.73 -20.21 -10.89
N GLY A 512 -21.47 -19.82 -10.68
CA GLY A 512 -20.39 -20.76 -10.38
C GLY A 512 -19.94 -21.59 -11.58
N ASP A 513 -20.50 -21.34 -12.77
CA ASP A 513 -20.10 -22.06 -13.98
C ASP A 513 -18.66 -21.74 -14.37
N VAL A 514 -17.94 -22.74 -14.88
CA VAL A 514 -16.59 -22.57 -15.43
C VAL A 514 -16.65 -21.64 -16.64
N LYS A 515 -15.92 -20.52 -16.59
CA LYS A 515 -15.84 -19.54 -17.69
C LYS A 515 -14.74 -19.84 -18.70
N LEU A 516 -13.65 -20.42 -18.22
CA LEU A 516 -12.48 -20.75 -19.01
C LEU A 516 -11.74 -21.89 -18.34
N THR A 517 -11.27 -22.84 -19.14
CA THR A 517 -10.39 -23.93 -18.71
C THR A 517 -8.96 -23.73 -19.19
N LEU A 518 -8.03 -24.49 -18.60
CA LEU A 518 -6.63 -24.51 -18.99
C LEU A 518 -6.44 -24.90 -20.47
N GLY A 519 -7.16 -25.94 -20.94
CA GLY A 519 -7.13 -26.39 -22.33
C GLY A 519 -7.68 -25.36 -23.30
N GLU A 520 -8.77 -24.67 -22.93
CA GLU A 520 -9.31 -23.59 -23.75
C GLU A 520 -8.37 -22.39 -23.84
N LEU A 521 -7.68 -22.02 -22.75
CA LEU A 521 -6.64 -21.00 -22.80
C LEU A 521 -5.47 -21.44 -23.69
N ALA A 522 -4.99 -22.67 -23.52
CA ALA A 522 -3.90 -23.24 -24.34
C ALA A 522 -4.22 -23.24 -25.85
N ALA A 523 -5.50 -23.32 -26.22
CA ALA A 523 -5.94 -23.29 -27.62
C ALA A 523 -6.17 -21.87 -28.18
N LYS A 524 -6.02 -20.80 -27.39
CA LYS A 524 -6.12 -19.41 -27.86
C LYS A 524 -4.91 -19.00 -28.71
N GLU A 525 -5.02 -17.83 -29.34
CA GLU A 525 -3.92 -17.21 -30.07
C GLU A 525 -2.73 -16.90 -29.14
N GLU A 526 -1.52 -17.05 -29.66
CA GLU A 526 -0.27 -16.70 -28.96
C GLU A 526 -0.31 -15.24 -28.45
N GLY A 527 0.23 -15.00 -27.26
CA GLY A 527 0.15 -13.73 -26.55
C GLY A 527 -1.14 -13.52 -25.74
N SER A 528 -2.13 -14.42 -25.87
CA SER A 528 -3.31 -14.41 -25.00
C SER A 528 -2.94 -14.73 -23.55
N TYR A 529 -3.75 -14.25 -22.61
CA TYR A 529 -3.62 -14.59 -21.18
C TYR A 529 -5.00 -14.59 -20.52
N SER A 530 -5.10 -15.18 -19.34
CA SER A 530 -6.29 -15.10 -18.50
C SER A 530 -5.92 -14.73 -17.07
N LYS A 531 -6.69 -13.83 -16.47
CA LYS A 531 -6.62 -13.54 -15.03
C LYS A 531 -7.10 -14.78 -14.28
N THR A 532 -6.37 -15.22 -13.26
CA THR A 532 -6.75 -16.38 -12.45
C THR A 532 -6.23 -16.23 -11.02
N PHE A 533 -6.79 -17.02 -10.11
CA PHE A 533 -6.33 -17.13 -8.73
C PHE A 533 -5.51 -18.42 -8.48
N HIS A 534 -5.04 -19.08 -9.55
CA HIS A 534 -4.11 -20.20 -9.44
C HIS A 534 -2.71 -19.67 -9.13
N PHE A 535 -2.49 -19.36 -7.86
CA PHE A 535 -1.29 -18.73 -7.33
C PHE A 535 0.01 -19.29 -7.92
N VAL A 536 0.19 -20.62 -7.88
CA VAL A 536 1.43 -21.27 -8.33
C VAL A 536 1.57 -21.35 -9.85
N LEU A 537 0.50 -21.09 -10.61
CA LEU A 537 0.49 -21.16 -12.07
C LEU A 537 0.61 -19.79 -12.74
N ASN A 538 0.29 -18.70 -12.03
CA ASN A 538 0.33 -17.35 -12.56
C ASN A 538 1.77 -16.92 -12.91
N ASN A 539 2.02 -16.60 -14.19
CA ASN A 539 3.32 -16.19 -14.74
C ASN A 539 3.31 -14.76 -15.33
N LYS A 540 2.27 -13.98 -15.08
CA LYS A 540 2.13 -12.62 -15.62
C LYS A 540 1.37 -11.70 -14.65
N ILE A 541 1.81 -10.45 -14.52
CA ILE A 541 0.98 -9.38 -13.96
C ILE A 541 0.16 -8.74 -15.09
N ALA A 542 -1.14 -9.04 -15.14
CA ALA A 542 -2.05 -8.48 -16.14
C ALA A 542 -2.40 -7.02 -15.82
N MET A 543 -2.55 -6.70 -14.53
CA MET A 543 -2.83 -5.36 -14.03
C MET A 543 -2.28 -5.23 -12.61
N ASP A 544 -1.75 -4.05 -12.29
CA ASP A 544 -1.44 -3.65 -10.92
C ASP A 544 -1.64 -2.14 -10.86
N ASN A 545 -2.87 -1.75 -10.55
CA ASN A 545 -3.24 -0.35 -10.47
C ASN A 545 -3.22 0.15 -9.02
N ARG A 546 -2.51 -0.51 -8.09
CA ARG A 546 -2.34 -0.05 -6.70
C ARG A 546 -1.46 1.21 -6.67
N ILE A 547 -1.76 2.14 -5.76
CA ILE A 547 -1.17 3.50 -5.78
C ILE A 547 0.29 3.44 -5.32
N PRO A 548 1.28 3.95 -6.09
CA PRO A 548 2.70 3.96 -5.72
C PRO A 548 2.99 4.65 -4.37
N PRO A 549 4.10 4.30 -3.68
CA PRO A 549 4.57 5.05 -2.53
C PRO A 549 5.28 6.36 -2.92
N TYR A 550 5.47 7.23 -1.93
CA TYR A 550 6.17 8.50 -2.10
C TYR A 550 7.58 8.31 -2.69
N GLY A 551 7.81 8.97 -3.84
CA GLY A 551 9.10 9.00 -4.50
C GLY A 551 9.50 7.66 -5.13
N MET A 552 8.53 6.82 -5.52
CA MET A 552 8.81 5.57 -6.22
C MET A 552 9.58 5.85 -7.52
N ASP A 553 10.86 5.50 -7.55
CA ASP A 553 11.76 5.66 -8.68
C ASP A 553 11.45 4.63 -9.79
N TYR A 554 11.41 5.09 -11.04
CA TYR A 554 11.08 4.25 -12.19
C TYR A 554 12.10 3.13 -12.42
N ASP A 555 13.39 3.46 -12.37
CA ASP A 555 14.45 2.51 -12.71
C ASP A 555 14.58 1.44 -11.63
N GLU A 556 14.50 1.82 -10.36
CA GLU A 556 14.50 0.89 -9.23
C GLU A 556 13.25 -0.01 -9.24
N ALA A 557 12.07 0.57 -9.52
CA ALA A 557 10.84 -0.21 -9.65
C ALA A 557 10.91 -1.20 -10.82
N LYS A 558 11.54 -0.82 -11.93
CA LYS A 558 11.74 -1.69 -13.09
C LYS A 558 12.68 -2.84 -12.76
N LEU A 559 13.83 -2.54 -12.17
CA LEU A 559 14.80 -3.54 -11.71
C LEU A 559 14.13 -4.59 -10.80
N ARG A 560 13.22 -4.13 -9.95
CA ARG A 560 12.54 -4.96 -8.94
C ARG A 560 11.22 -5.60 -9.38
N ASN A 561 10.87 -5.53 -10.67
CA ASN A 561 9.60 -6.06 -11.17
C ASN A 561 8.35 -5.46 -10.47
N ALA A 562 8.41 -4.19 -10.06
CA ALA A 562 7.40 -3.52 -9.25
C ALA A 562 6.66 -2.39 -10.00
N LEU A 563 6.77 -2.30 -11.33
CA LEU A 563 6.15 -1.21 -12.10
C LEU A 563 4.61 -1.26 -12.01
N PRO A 564 3.93 -0.10 -11.89
CA PRO A 564 2.47 -0.03 -12.02
C PRO A 564 1.99 -0.43 -13.43
N LYS A 565 0.80 -1.01 -13.48
CA LYS A 565 0.15 -1.41 -14.73
C LYS A 565 -1.34 -1.08 -14.71
N PRO A 566 -1.83 -0.19 -15.59
CA PRO A 566 -1.15 0.37 -16.76
C PRO A 566 -0.09 1.43 -16.43
N ALA A 567 0.99 1.46 -17.22
CA ALA A 567 2.11 2.40 -17.03
C ALA A 567 1.68 3.89 -17.03
N GLY A 568 0.58 4.18 -17.72
CA GLY A 568 0.01 5.51 -17.90
C GLY A 568 -0.56 6.17 -16.64
N GLN A 569 -0.87 5.39 -15.60
CA GLN A 569 -1.79 5.82 -14.55
C GLN A 569 -1.19 6.84 -13.58
N TYR A 570 0.11 6.72 -13.25
CA TYR A 570 0.74 7.46 -12.16
C TYR A 570 1.82 8.42 -12.66
N GLY A 571 1.46 9.28 -13.62
CA GLY A 571 2.36 10.29 -14.19
C GLY A 571 3.19 9.82 -15.39
N SER A 572 3.25 8.51 -15.66
CA SER A 572 4.02 7.90 -16.76
C SER A 572 5.50 8.31 -16.80
N PRO A 573 6.25 8.21 -15.69
CA PRO A 573 7.67 8.54 -15.71
C PRO A 573 8.44 7.63 -16.68
N GLU A 574 9.48 8.21 -17.28
CA GLU A 574 10.53 7.47 -18.00
C GLU A 574 11.72 7.22 -17.06
N SER A 575 12.80 6.64 -17.57
CA SER A 575 14.05 6.44 -16.82
C SER A 575 14.54 7.73 -16.14
N GLY A 576 14.93 7.63 -14.86
CA GLY A 576 15.24 8.74 -13.96
C GLY A 576 14.03 9.53 -13.43
N GLY A 577 12.80 9.12 -13.76
CA GLY A 577 11.56 9.73 -13.28
C GLY A 577 10.99 9.05 -12.03
N VAL A 578 10.01 9.71 -11.41
CA VAL A 578 9.31 9.21 -10.22
C VAL A 578 7.80 9.12 -10.46
N TYR A 579 7.16 8.11 -9.90
CA TYR A 579 5.71 7.96 -9.98
C TYR A 579 4.99 8.90 -9.00
N ASN A 580 3.76 9.29 -9.36
CA ASN A 580 2.85 9.96 -8.42
C ASN A 580 2.45 8.98 -7.31
N TYR A 581 2.56 9.42 -6.05
CA TYR A 581 2.11 8.65 -4.87
C TYR A 581 0.63 8.85 -4.55
N TRP A 582 -0.12 9.35 -5.52
CA TRP A 582 -1.55 9.57 -5.42
C TRP A 582 -2.20 9.18 -6.76
N ASP A 583 -3.48 8.85 -6.68
CA ASP A 583 -4.34 8.81 -7.85
C ASP A 583 -5.18 10.08 -7.93
N GLU A 584 -5.38 10.59 -9.14
CA GLU A 584 -6.20 11.77 -9.42
C GLU A 584 -7.43 11.33 -10.23
N ILE A 585 -8.61 11.55 -9.65
CA ILE A 585 -9.87 11.12 -10.23
C ILE A 585 -10.74 12.34 -10.49
N THR A 586 -11.07 12.52 -11.76
CA THR A 586 -12.10 13.47 -12.17
C THR A 586 -13.47 12.91 -11.79
N LEU A 587 -14.09 13.53 -10.79
CA LEU A 587 -15.44 13.25 -10.37
C LEU A 587 -16.42 13.65 -11.47
N ASN A 588 -17.48 12.86 -11.64
CA ASN A 588 -18.52 13.07 -12.64
C ASN A 588 -19.92 13.18 -12.01
N PRO A 589 -20.23 14.28 -11.29
CA PRO A 589 -21.51 14.47 -10.62
C PRO A 589 -22.70 14.27 -11.58
N PRO A 590 -23.75 13.52 -11.19
CA PRO A 590 -24.97 13.43 -11.99
C PRO A 590 -25.74 14.77 -11.97
N GLU A 591 -26.63 14.96 -12.93
CA GLU A 591 -27.49 16.15 -13.00
C GLU A 591 -28.26 16.34 -11.68
N GLY A 592 -28.25 17.58 -11.15
CA GLY A 592 -28.89 17.93 -9.88
C GLY A 592 -28.09 17.59 -8.63
N ALA A 593 -26.90 16.98 -8.74
CA ALA A 593 -26.04 16.74 -7.59
C ALA A 593 -25.45 18.05 -7.03
N ALA A 594 -25.64 18.26 -5.73
CA ALA A 594 -25.10 19.40 -5.00
C ALA A 594 -24.10 18.98 -3.91
N ARG A 595 -24.16 17.72 -3.48
CA ARG A 595 -23.27 17.13 -2.48
C ARG A 595 -22.96 15.67 -2.83
N ALA A 596 -21.79 15.18 -2.43
CA ALA A 596 -21.51 13.76 -2.40
C ALA A 596 -20.80 13.34 -1.11
N GLU A 597 -21.08 12.13 -0.65
CA GLU A 597 -20.25 11.43 0.33
C GLU A 597 -19.31 10.50 -0.42
N ILE A 598 -18.00 10.65 -0.21
CA ILE A 598 -16.96 9.86 -0.85
C ILE A 598 -16.28 9.03 0.23
N ARG A 599 -16.23 7.71 0.05
CA ARG A 599 -15.56 6.77 0.96
C ARG A 599 -14.58 5.92 0.18
N LEU A 600 -13.35 5.82 0.69
CA LEU A 600 -12.38 4.84 0.26
C LEU A 600 -12.56 3.58 1.11
N LEU A 601 -13.00 2.51 0.48
CA LEU A 601 -13.32 1.23 1.11
C LEU A 601 -12.19 0.24 0.86
N TYR A 602 -11.90 -0.61 1.83
CA TYR A 602 -10.98 -1.74 1.70
C TYR A 602 -11.64 -3.04 2.13
N GLN A 603 -11.49 -4.08 1.31
CA GLN A 603 -11.94 -5.43 1.60
C GLN A 603 -10.74 -6.38 1.60
N PRO A 604 -10.50 -7.11 2.71
CA PRO A 604 -9.36 -8.02 2.82
C PRO A 604 -9.56 -9.30 2.00
N THR A 605 -10.80 -9.69 1.71
CA THR A 605 -11.10 -10.92 0.95
C THR A 605 -12.43 -10.78 0.23
N SER A 606 -12.39 -10.83 -1.11
CA SER A 606 -13.56 -10.69 -1.96
C SER A 606 -14.31 -12.00 -2.19
N TRP A 607 -15.60 -11.90 -2.51
CA TRP A 607 -16.43 -13.02 -2.96
C TRP A 607 -15.77 -13.84 -4.07
N GLU A 608 -15.20 -13.20 -5.10
CA GLU A 608 -14.62 -13.92 -6.24
C GLU A 608 -13.47 -14.85 -5.84
N TYR A 609 -12.75 -14.49 -4.78
CA TYR A 609 -11.64 -15.29 -4.29
C TYR A 609 -12.12 -16.43 -3.38
N VAL A 610 -13.08 -16.16 -2.49
CA VAL A 610 -13.72 -17.20 -1.67
C VAL A 610 -14.41 -18.23 -2.56
N GLN A 611 -15.17 -17.77 -3.57
CA GLN A 611 -15.81 -18.62 -4.56
C GLN A 611 -14.78 -19.47 -5.31
N PHE A 612 -13.66 -18.87 -5.73
CA PHE A 612 -12.60 -19.61 -6.41
C PHE A 612 -12.02 -20.70 -5.51
N LEU A 613 -11.63 -20.39 -4.27
CA LEU A 613 -11.04 -21.37 -3.37
C LEU A 613 -12.00 -22.50 -3.00
N TYR A 614 -13.30 -22.21 -2.92
CA TYR A 614 -14.36 -23.21 -2.77
C TYR A 614 -14.49 -24.12 -4.01
N LEU A 615 -14.67 -23.54 -5.19
CA LEU A 615 -14.95 -24.30 -6.42
C LEU A 615 -13.71 -24.99 -7.02
N ALA A 616 -12.53 -24.41 -6.83
CA ALA A 616 -11.28 -24.93 -7.38
C ALA A 616 -10.68 -26.05 -6.52
N ASN A 617 -10.99 -26.12 -5.22
CA ASN A 617 -10.56 -27.23 -4.37
C ASN A 617 -11.29 -28.51 -4.80
N ASN A 618 -10.56 -29.40 -5.48
CA ASN A 618 -11.14 -30.61 -6.05
C ASN A 618 -11.05 -31.83 -5.11
N GLY A 619 -10.59 -31.63 -3.87
CA GLY A 619 -10.43 -32.69 -2.87
C GLY A 619 -9.34 -33.71 -3.16
N SER A 620 -8.46 -33.46 -4.14
CA SER A 620 -7.40 -34.41 -4.52
C SER A 620 -6.32 -34.59 -3.46
N VAL A 621 -6.11 -33.59 -2.59
CA VAL A 621 -5.23 -33.66 -1.42
C VAL A 621 -6.07 -33.98 -0.18
N PRO A 622 -6.08 -35.23 0.33
CA PRO A 622 -7.07 -35.65 1.34
C PRO A 622 -7.00 -34.87 2.64
N PHE A 623 -5.81 -34.44 3.07
CA PHE A 623 -5.67 -33.62 4.27
C PHE A 623 -6.35 -32.25 4.12
N LEU A 624 -6.38 -31.68 2.90
CA LEU A 624 -6.85 -30.32 2.62
C LEU A 624 -8.22 -30.28 1.90
N ALA A 625 -8.87 -31.43 1.72
CA ALA A 625 -10.02 -31.59 0.84
C ALA A 625 -11.25 -30.73 1.20
N GLU A 626 -11.39 -30.36 2.48
CA GLU A 626 -12.53 -29.58 2.99
C GLU A 626 -12.19 -28.11 3.26
N GLU A 627 -10.95 -27.66 2.99
CA GLU A 627 -10.52 -26.31 3.39
C GLU A 627 -11.23 -25.19 2.60
N GLY A 628 -11.62 -25.47 1.35
CA GLY A 628 -12.45 -24.55 0.56
C GLY A 628 -13.84 -24.38 1.17
N ASP A 629 -14.47 -25.48 1.59
CA ASP A 629 -15.78 -25.48 2.26
C ASP A 629 -15.74 -24.76 3.60
N LYS A 630 -14.70 -25.02 4.41
CA LYS A 630 -14.52 -24.38 5.72
C LYS A 630 -14.31 -22.87 5.60
N LEU A 631 -13.53 -22.43 4.61
CA LEU A 631 -13.36 -20.99 4.35
C LEU A 631 -14.68 -20.35 3.93
N LEU A 632 -15.44 -21.01 3.04
CA LEU A 632 -16.76 -20.53 2.62
C LEU A 632 -17.73 -20.42 3.81
N ASP A 633 -17.81 -21.45 4.65
CA ASP A 633 -18.65 -21.46 5.85
C ASP A 633 -18.26 -20.34 6.82
N ALA A 634 -16.97 -20.15 7.07
CA ALA A 634 -16.48 -19.04 7.89
C ALA A 634 -16.81 -17.67 7.30
N TRP A 635 -16.75 -17.52 5.97
CA TRP A 635 -17.08 -16.28 5.29
C TRP A 635 -18.57 -15.93 5.37
N LEU A 636 -19.44 -16.90 5.07
CA LEU A 636 -20.90 -16.73 5.16
C LEU A 636 -21.36 -16.40 6.58
N ASN A 637 -20.72 -16.98 7.60
CA ASN A 637 -21.13 -16.81 9.00
C ASN A 637 -20.43 -15.66 9.75
N ASN A 638 -19.49 -14.94 9.12
CA ASN A 638 -18.77 -13.82 9.76
C ASN A 638 -18.73 -12.56 8.89
N GLY A 639 -19.91 -12.11 8.44
CA GLY A 639 -20.08 -10.81 7.81
C GLY A 639 -19.38 -10.65 6.46
N MET A 640 -19.01 -11.76 5.79
CA MET A 640 -18.59 -11.76 4.39
C MET A 640 -17.44 -10.79 4.06
N ALA A 641 -16.54 -10.58 5.03
CA ALA A 641 -15.48 -9.59 4.96
C ALA A 641 -15.99 -8.21 4.50
N GLU A 642 -17.08 -7.72 5.11
CA GLU A 642 -17.66 -6.41 4.84
C GLU A 642 -16.57 -5.32 4.82
N PRO A 643 -16.51 -4.46 3.80
CA PRO A 643 -15.43 -3.50 3.64
C PRO A 643 -15.34 -2.46 4.75
N TYR A 644 -14.12 -2.12 5.12
CA TYR A 644 -13.81 -1.07 6.08
C TYR A 644 -13.62 0.29 5.38
N VAL A 645 -14.12 1.37 6.00
CA VAL A 645 -13.89 2.73 5.52
C VAL A 645 -12.52 3.19 5.98
N MET A 646 -11.55 3.25 5.05
CA MET A 646 -10.20 3.74 5.33
C MET A 646 -10.18 5.25 5.49
N ALA A 647 -10.85 5.96 4.59
CA ALA A 647 -10.90 7.40 4.57
C ALA A 647 -12.22 7.87 3.96
N ALA A 648 -12.68 9.05 4.38
CA ALA A 648 -13.90 9.64 3.86
C ALA A 648 -13.73 11.15 3.70
N THR A 649 -14.44 11.71 2.72
CA THR A 649 -14.52 13.15 2.48
C THR A 649 -15.86 13.46 1.82
N THR A 650 -16.14 14.75 1.65
CA THR A 650 -17.35 15.21 0.96
C THR A 650 -16.97 16.05 -0.24
N TRP A 651 -17.73 15.88 -1.31
CA TRP A 651 -17.74 16.83 -2.42
C TRP A 651 -18.96 17.74 -2.27
N THR A 652 -18.80 19.00 -2.64
CA THR A 652 -19.90 19.95 -2.80
C THR A 652 -19.81 20.53 -4.19
N ALA A 653 -20.95 20.74 -4.85
CA ALA A 653 -20.98 21.38 -6.15
C ALA A 653 -20.18 22.68 -6.08
N PRO A 654 -19.24 22.90 -7.03
CA PRO A 654 -18.60 24.19 -7.16
C PRO A 654 -19.71 25.23 -7.21
N THR A 655 -19.70 26.17 -6.26
CA THR A 655 -20.57 27.33 -6.36
C THR A 655 -20.24 27.97 -7.70
N ALA A 656 -21.22 28.09 -8.60
CA ALA A 656 -21.03 28.83 -9.83
C ALA A 656 -20.42 30.17 -9.44
N ALA A 657 -19.20 30.45 -9.90
CA ALA A 657 -18.73 31.82 -9.88
C ALA A 657 -19.60 32.55 -10.91
N PRO A 658 -20.28 33.62 -10.50
CA PRO A 658 -20.21 34.79 -11.35
C PRO A 658 -19.69 35.88 -10.46
N ALA A 659 -18.36 36.02 -10.43
CA ALA A 659 -17.86 37.34 -10.23
C ALA A 659 -18.21 38.13 -11.49
N SER A 660 -19.21 39.00 -11.41
CA SER A 660 -19.39 40.01 -12.44
C SER A 660 -18.09 40.84 -12.50
N GLU A 661 -17.61 41.15 -13.70
CA GLU A 661 -16.42 41.97 -13.88
C GLU A 661 -16.72 43.41 -13.41
N LEU A 662 -15.83 43.96 -12.58
CA LEU A 662 -15.80 45.37 -12.21
C LEU A 662 -15.08 46.17 -13.27
N LEU A 663 -15.66 47.30 -13.64
CA LEU A 663 -15.13 48.24 -14.61
C LEU A 663 -14.96 49.61 -13.96
N VAL A 664 -13.81 50.25 -14.16
CA VAL A 664 -13.65 51.68 -13.87
C VAL A 664 -14.27 52.47 -15.02
N SER A 665 -15.54 52.85 -14.88
CA SER A 665 -16.26 53.60 -15.92
C SER A 665 -15.98 55.10 -15.91
N GLY A 666 -15.29 55.59 -14.87
CA GLY A 666 -14.80 56.95 -14.80
C GLY A 666 -13.59 57.07 -13.88
N LEU A 667 -12.54 57.74 -14.36
CA LEU A 667 -11.35 58.06 -13.57
C LEU A 667 -10.91 59.49 -13.91
N GLU A 668 -10.93 60.37 -12.92
CA GLU A 668 -10.60 61.78 -13.11
C GLU A 668 -9.88 62.40 -11.90
N THR A 669 -9.22 63.53 -12.15
CA THR A 669 -8.65 64.37 -11.10
C THR A 669 -9.46 65.66 -10.97
N LEU A 670 -9.69 66.08 -9.72
CA LEU A 670 -10.58 67.16 -9.35
C LEU A 670 -9.84 68.18 -8.48
N SER A 671 -10.13 69.46 -8.72
CA SER A 671 -9.74 70.55 -7.81
C SER A 671 -10.49 70.44 -6.49
N VAL A 672 -9.91 70.93 -5.40
CA VAL A 672 -10.55 70.95 -4.07
C VAL A 672 -10.80 72.40 -3.64
N ASP A 673 -12.04 72.72 -3.25
CA ASP A 673 -12.41 74.04 -2.79
C ASP A 673 -11.84 74.36 -1.40
N ARG A 674 -12.01 75.61 -0.95
CA ARG A 674 -11.55 76.06 0.38
C ARG A 674 -12.20 75.34 1.56
N LYS A 675 -13.31 74.62 1.33
CA LYS A 675 -14.03 73.85 2.34
C LYS A 675 -13.63 72.38 2.33
N GLY A 676 -12.74 71.96 1.42
CA GLY A 676 -12.29 70.58 1.30
C GLY A 676 -13.15 69.71 0.37
N ASN A 677 -14.08 70.29 -0.38
CA ASN A 677 -14.94 69.54 -1.30
C ASN A 677 -14.38 69.55 -2.72
N PRO A 678 -14.59 68.49 -3.52
CA PRO A 678 -14.30 68.51 -4.94
C PRO A 678 -15.04 69.64 -5.66
N ALA A 679 -14.33 70.36 -6.53
CA ALA A 679 -14.75 71.61 -7.15
C ALA A 679 -14.73 71.57 -8.70
N GLY A 680 -14.79 70.35 -9.26
CA GLY A 680 -14.77 70.07 -10.70
C GLY A 680 -13.42 69.58 -11.23
N PRO A 681 -13.36 69.15 -12.51
CA PRO A 681 -12.15 68.62 -13.13
C PRO A 681 -10.97 69.57 -13.05
N GLY A 682 -9.81 69.05 -12.67
CA GLY A 682 -8.57 69.80 -12.59
C GLY A 682 -7.42 68.95 -13.09
N SER A 683 -6.65 69.45 -14.05
CA SER A 683 -5.50 68.74 -14.64
C SER A 683 -4.15 69.39 -14.32
N THR A 684 -4.16 70.51 -13.58
CA THR A 684 -2.96 71.24 -13.15
C THR A 684 -3.15 71.74 -11.73
N PHE A 685 -2.18 71.48 -10.85
CA PHE A 685 -2.21 71.78 -9.43
C PHE A 685 -0.91 72.43 -8.99
N ALA A 686 -0.96 73.33 -8.00
CA ALA A 686 0.25 73.88 -7.41
C ALA A 686 0.76 72.96 -6.29
N GLN A 687 2.05 73.05 -5.97
CA GLN A 687 2.58 72.44 -4.75
C GLN A 687 1.78 72.88 -3.50
N LYS A 688 1.44 71.91 -2.63
CA LYS A 688 0.54 72.02 -1.47
C LYS A 688 -0.95 71.98 -1.81
N ASP A 689 -1.36 71.88 -3.07
CA ASP A 689 -2.76 71.65 -3.36
C ASP A 689 -3.19 70.24 -2.94
N THR A 690 -4.47 70.10 -2.67
CA THR A 690 -5.10 68.78 -2.52
C THR A 690 -5.63 68.39 -3.88
N VAL A 691 -5.25 67.21 -4.35
CA VAL A 691 -5.80 66.58 -5.55
C VAL A 691 -6.88 65.61 -5.09
N ALA A 692 -8.12 65.77 -5.55
CA ALA A 692 -9.12 64.72 -5.42
C ALA A 692 -9.02 63.80 -6.63
N ILE A 693 -9.07 62.49 -6.42
CA ILE A 693 -9.21 61.48 -7.46
C ILE A 693 -10.63 60.94 -7.38
N GLY A 694 -11.42 61.17 -8.43
CA GLY A 694 -12.74 60.57 -8.59
C GLY A 694 -12.62 59.25 -9.35
N VAL A 695 -13.13 58.17 -8.77
CA VAL A 695 -13.22 56.85 -9.41
C VAL A 695 -14.68 56.42 -9.40
N ARG A 696 -15.17 55.89 -10.52
CA ARG A 696 -16.51 55.32 -10.65
C ARG A 696 -16.41 53.85 -11.04
N ILE A 697 -17.01 52.99 -10.23
CA ILE A 697 -17.04 51.54 -10.43
C ILE A 697 -18.45 51.11 -10.83
N GLU A 698 -18.52 50.35 -11.91
CA GLU A 698 -19.74 49.68 -12.37
C GLU A 698 -19.44 48.22 -12.67
N ASP A 699 -20.46 47.38 -12.74
CA ASP A 699 -20.31 46.05 -13.30
C ASP A 699 -20.40 46.05 -14.84
N SER A 700 -20.15 44.88 -15.43
CA SER A 700 -20.30 44.64 -16.88
C SER A 700 -21.68 44.97 -17.48
N THR A 701 -22.72 45.23 -16.66
CA THR A 701 -24.05 45.65 -17.07
C THR A 701 -24.31 47.16 -16.91
N SER A 702 -23.28 47.92 -16.53
CA SER A 702 -23.35 49.35 -16.19
C SER A 702 -24.16 49.65 -14.92
N LEU A 703 -24.26 48.70 -13.99
CA LEU A 703 -24.83 48.94 -12.68
C LEU A 703 -23.76 49.51 -11.74
N PRO A 704 -23.99 50.63 -11.04
CA PRO A 704 -23.04 51.16 -10.05
C PRO A 704 -22.82 50.21 -8.88
N ILE A 705 -21.57 50.09 -8.43
CA ILE A 705 -21.19 49.21 -7.32
C ILE A 705 -20.82 50.02 -6.08
N SER A 706 -21.65 49.94 -5.04
CA SER A 706 -21.41 50.57 -3.73
C SER A 706 -20.52 49.71 -2.84
N ASP A 707 -19.85 50.35 -1.86
CA ASP A 707 -19.01 49.72 -0.84
C ASP A 707 -17.78 48.94 -1.38
N ALA A 708 -17.48 49.05 -2.67
CA ALA A 708 -16.26 48.50 -3.23
C ALA A 708 -15.04 49.29 -2.73
N THR A 709 -13.97 48.59 -2.36
CA THR A 709 -12.72 49.22 -1.93
C THR A 709 -11.80 49.40 -3.13
N VAL A 710 -11.56 50.64 -3.53
CA VAL A 710 -10.66 51.01 -4.63
C VAL A 710 -9.26 51.28 -4.07
N PHE A 711 -8.24 50.65 -4.62
CA PHE A 711 -6.82 50.88 -4.32
C PHE A 711 -6.14 51.58 -5.49
N LEU A 712 -5.36 52.61 -5.22
CA LEU A 712 -4.64 53.35 -6.27
C LEU A 712 -3.23 53.76 -5.86
N SER A 713 -2.38 53.94 -6.86
CA SER A 713 -1.02 54.47 -6.74
C SER A 713 -0.88 55.77 -7.53
N ILE A 714 -0.06 56.69 -7.02
CA ILE A 714 0.32 57.93 -7.70
C ILE A 714 1.81 57.86 -8.01
N LEU A 715 2.17 57.94 -9.28
CA LEU A 715 3.54 57.94 -9.78
C LEU A 715 3.98 59.37 -10.13
N ASP A 716 5.24 59.69 -9.84
CA ASP A 716 5.89 60.94 -10.25
C ASP A 716 6.31 60.94 -11.74
N PRO A 717 6.83 62.05 -12.28
CA PRO A 717 7.23 62.13 -13.69
C PRO A 717 8.33 61.14 -14.10
N GLU A 718 9.08 60.62 -13.13
CA GLU A 718 10.09 59.58 -13.33
C GLU A 718 9.52 58.15 -13.21
N GLY A 719 8.21 58.01 -12.98
CA GLY A 719 7.51 56.73 -12.86
C GLY A 719 7.64 56.07 -11.50
N LYS A 720 8.09 56.79 -10.47
CA LYS A 720 8.22 56.27 -9.10
C LYS A 720 6.97 56.56 -8.30
N GLU A 721 6.49 55.56 -7.55
CA GLU A 721 5.35 55.74 -6.65
C GLU A 721 5.68 56.72 -5.51
N VAL A 722 4.82 57.73 -5.37
CA VAL A 722 4.88 58.78 -4.34
C VAL A 722 3.74 58.71 -3.34
N ALA A 723 2.66 57.98 -3.65
CA ALA A 723 1.57 57.70 -2.73
C ALA A 723 0.80 56.44 -3.14
N SER A 724 0.30 55.70 -2.15
CA SER A 724 -0.69 54.64 -2.30
C SER A 724 -1.89 54.99 -1.42
N LEU A 725 -3.09 54.97 -1.99
CA LEU A 725 -4.32 55.45 -1.36
C LEU A 725 -5.45 54.46 -1.59
N GLN A 726 -6.49 54.53 -0.77
CA GLN A 726 -7.71 53.75 -0.95
C GLN A 726 -8.96 54.56 -0.64
N GLY A 727 -10.09 54.15 -1.19
CA GLY A 727 -11.41 54.74 -0.92
C GLY A 727 -12.53 53.73 -1.10
N LEU A 728 -13.68 54.02 -0.49
CA LEU A 728 -14.90 53.24 -0.66
C LEU A 728 -15.83 53.96 -1.62
N THR A 729 -16.49 53.19 -2.49
CA THR A 729 -17.54 53.73 -3.35
C THR A 729 -18.84 53.96 -2.57
N ASP A 730 -19.55 55.04 -2.90
CA ASP A 730 -20.90 55.33 -2.38
C ASP A 730 -22.00 54.59 -3.15
N GLU A 731 -23.28 54.85 -2.82
CA GLU A 731 -24.45 54.26 -3.49
C GLU A 731 -24.50 54.52 -5.01
N SER A 732 -23.77 55.52 -5.51
CA SER A 732 -23.68 55.84 -6.93
C SER A 732 -22.48 55.20 -7.64
N GLY A 733 -21.75 54.35 -6.92
CA GLY A 733 -20.52 53.70 -7.37
C GLY A 733 -19.30 54.63 -7.39
N GLN A 734 -19.37 55.80 -6.74
CA GLN A 734 -18.29 56.79 -6.77
C GLN A 734 -17.45 56.78 -5.51
N ALA A 735 -16.13 56.74 -5.67
CA ALA A 735 -15.15 56.99 -4.62
C ALA A 735 -14.41 58.31 -4.91
N VAL A 736 -14.25 59.14 -3.88
CA VAL A 736 -13.41 60.35 -3.95
C VAL A 736 -12.25 60.21 -2.97
N ILE A 737 -11.05 60.04 -3.52
CA ILE A 737 -9.82 59.79 -2.76
C ILE A 737 -8.96 61.04 -2.78
N MET A 738 -8.50 61.51 -1.62
CA MET A 738 -7.80 62.80 -1.50
C MET A 738 -6.30 62.60 -1.30
N TRP A 739 -5.49 63.26 -2.14
CA TRP A 739 -4.04 63.32 -1.98
C TRP A 739 -3.56 64.74 -1.70
N LYS A 740 -2.83 64.95 -0.61
CA LYS A 740 -2.23 66.25 -0.28
C LYS A 740 -0.79 66.31 -0.77
N THR A 741 -0.53 67.17 -1.76
CA THR A 741 0.84 67.34 -2.30
C THR A 741 1.77 68.03 -1.30
N SER A 742 3.06 67.67 -1.35
CA SER A 742 4.10 68.20 -0.47
C SER A 742 4.58 69.62 -0.86
N LYS A 743 5.17 70.36 0.09
CA LYS A 743 5.87 71.64 -0.19
C LYS A 743 7.12 71.49 -1.06
N LYS A 744 7.61 70.25 -1.24
CA LYS A 744 8.79 69.90 -2.03
C LYS A 744 8.41 68.91 -3.14
N GLN A 745 7.13 68.83 -3.51
CA GLN A 745 6.67 67.92 -4.54
C GLN A 745 7.31 68.31 -5.88
N GLY A 746 7.85 67.34 -6.62
CA GLY A 746 8.46 67.61 -7.93
C GLY A 746 7.43 68.21 -8.90
N THR A 747 7.86 69.11 -9.78
CA THR A 747 7.01 69.65 -10.85
C THR A 747 7.03 68.72 -12.05
N GLY A 748 5.90 68.57 -12.75
CA GLY A 748 5.79 67.71 -13.93
C GLY A 748 4.47 66.92 -13.94
N GLU A 749 4.38 65.97 -14.88
CA GLU A 749 3.21 65.10 -15.05
C GLU A 749 3.25 63.92 -14.08
N TYR A 750 2.20 63.76 -13.30
CA TYR A 750 1.96 62.64 -12.40
C TYR A 750 0.92 61.70 -13.01
N THR A 751 1.02 60.41 -12.68
CA THR A 751 0.07 59.39 -13.13
C THR A 751 -0.63 58.76 -11.93
N VAL A 752 -1.95 58.69 -11.95
CA VAL A 752 -2.75 57.87 -11.02
C VAL A 752 -3.07 56.55 -11.71
N ILE A 753 -2.87 55.42 -11.02
CA ILE A 753 -3.21 54.07 -11.49
C ILE A 753 -4.14 53.44 -10.46
N VAL A 754 -5.28 52.90 -10.90
CA VAL A 754 -6.11 52.00 -10.07
C VAL A 754 -5.44 50.63 -10.10
N ASN A 755 -4.97 50.18 -8.94
CA ASN A 755 -4.22 48.93 -8.84
C ASN A 755 -5.14 47.73 -8.61
N ASP A 756 -6.23 47.93 -7.88
CA ASP A 756 -7.16 46.87 -7.50
C ASP A 756 -8.51 47.45 -7.06
N VAL A 757 -9.58 46.67 -7.20
CA VAL A 757 -10.90 46.96 -6.66
C VAL A 757 -11.48 45.70 -6.02
N LEU A 758 -11.70 45.75 -4.70
CA LEU A 758 -12.21 44.60 -3.94
C LEU A 758 -13.70 44.75 -3.63
N MET A 759 -14.48 43.74 -4.03
CA MET A 759 -15.88 43.56 -3.67
C MET A 759 -16.23 42.06 -3.70
N ASP A 760 -16.88 41.54 -2.66
CA ASP A 760 -17.26 40.12 -2.58
C ASP A 760 -18.18 39.74 -3.73
N GLY A 761 -17.83 38.67 -4.46
CA GLY A 761 -18.60 38.19 -5.60
C GLY A 761 -18.37 39.00 -6.89
N TYR A 762 -17.24 39.69 -7.03
CA TYR A 762 -16.82 40.41 -8.23
C TYR A 762 -15.31 40.22 -8.50
N LEU A 763 -14.85 40.51 -9.72
CA LEU A 763 -13.44 40.44 -10.14
C LEU A 763 -13.05 41.74 -10.86
N TYR A 764 -11.83 42.23 -10.61
CA TYR A 764 -11.25 43.38 -11.30
C TYR A 764 -9.99 42.94 -12.06
N ASP A 765 -9.93 43.18 -13.37
CA ASP A 765 -8.81 42.77 -14.25
C ASP A 765 -8.44 43.87 -15.26
N SER A 766 -8.53 45.15 -14.85
CA SER A 766 -8.12 46.29 -15.66
C SER A 766 -7.04 47.13 -14.97
N GLU A 767 -6.31 47.91 -15.77
CA GLU A 767 -5.31 48.87 -15.28
C GLU A 767 -5.68 50.27 -15.80
N ASP A 768 -6.56 50.95 -15.07
CA ASP A 768 -7.07 52.27 -15.45
C ASP A 768 -6.18 53.39 -14.89
N LYS A 769 -5.88 54.39 -15.72
CA LYS A 769 -4.99 55.49 -15.34
C LYS A 769 -5.43 56.86 -15.83
N VAL A 770 -5.08 57.89 -15.07
CA VAL A 770 -5.28 59.30 -15.42
C VAL A 770 -4.04 60.12 -15.06
N THR A 771 -3.72 61.15 -15.84
CA THR A 771 -2.57 62.02 -15.56
C THR A 771 -3.00 63.44 -15.15
N PHE A 772 -2.13 64.13 -14.41
CA PHE A 772 -2.27 65.54 -14.04
C PHE A 772 -0.90 66.18 -13.84
N ASN A 773 -0.83 67.51 -13.87
CA ASN A 773 0.43 68.25 -13.70
C ASN A 773 0.53 68.91 -12.34
N ILE A 774 1.75 68.95 -11.79
CA ILE A 774 2.11 69.83 -10.68
C ILE A 774 3.06 70.93 -11.18
N GLU A 775 2.69 72.19 -10.95
CA GLU A 775 3.47 73.39 -11.30
C GLU A 775 4.10 74.10 -10.09
#